data_AF-A0A011QU28-F1
#
_entry.id   AF-A0A011QU28-F1
#
_cell.length_a   1.000
_cell.length_b   1.000
_cell.length_c   1.000
_cell.angle_alpha   90.00
_cell.angle_beta   90.00
_cell.angle_gamma   90.00
#
_symmetry.space_group_name_H-M   'P 1'
#
loop_
_entity.id
_entity.type
_entity.pdbx_description
1 polymer ?
#
loop_
_entity_poly.entity_id
_entity_poly.type
_entity_poly.pdbx_seq_one_letter_code
_entity_poly.pdbx_strand_id
1 'polypeptide(L)'
;MLAAPDEPSMTALLAEVFSTSGPLAAAVPGYRPRQQQLELAESIAAAMAGNRVLVAEAGTGTGKTYAYLVPALLSGGKVIVSTGTKNLQDQLFGRDIPTIRRALGLPVKVALLKGRANYLCHHHLARSLADGRFLTREDAAWAQRIARFARTTRSGDKAECVDVPENATVWPMVTSTRDNCLGQECPQHKECPQHKECFVLAARREALAADLVVVNHHLFFADVMLRDEGTAELLPACNTVIFDEAHQLPEVASLFFGESVSTAQLLELARDAQSEGLAAARDCLDLPRLCSRLEKDVRDLRLTLPLEPARCSLPQLTARPGFADALATVIAAVEALAGLLETQAQRGEGLDHCWRRASELLQRLQAWQSGSNEDFVRWAETYTHALQLNATPLAIAGIMQKQMSGHPRAWIFTSATLAVQNDFGHYCSEMGLVDAASARWESPFDYPRQALLYAPRNLPDPNSADYAEAVVGAAWPVLRASGGRAFFLCTSLRAMRRVHELLADRLARDRLELPLLLQGEQGKNELLERFRRLGNAILIGSQSFWEGVDVRGEALSLVVIDKLPFAPPDDPVLSARIERMRSEGRNAFLEYQLPRVVINVKQGAGRLIRDETDRGVLMICDPRLIAKTYGKRIWRSLPPMQRTRELADAVAFFSAAAESAGR
;
A
#
# COMPACT_ATOMS: atom_id res chain seq x y z
N MET A 1 -34.32 31.03 -5.43
CA MET A 1 -33.25 32.00 -5.08
C MET A 1 -32.33 32.07 -6.29
N LEU A 2 -32.40 33.19 -7.02
CA LEU A 2 -31.58 33.44 -8.20
C LEU A 2 -30.13 33.64 -7.74
N ALA A 3 -29.19 32.86 -8.31
CA ALA A 3 -27.76 33.01 -8.06
C ALA A 3 -27.28 34.38 -8.51
N ALA A 4 -26.39 35.01 -7.73
CA ALA A 4 -25.80 36.30 -8.05
C ALA A 4 -24.96 36.22 -9.35
N PRO A 5 -24.86 37.30 -10.14
CA PRO A 5 -24.35 37.23 -11.52
C PRO A 5 -22.82 37.24 -11.69
N ASP A 6 -22.04 37.32 -10.62
CA ASP A 6 -20.59 37.67 -10.69
C ASP A 6 -19.63 36.59 -10.15
N GLU A 7 -20.08 35.37 -9.84
CA GLU A 7 -19.15 34.29 -9.51
C GLU A 7 -18.62 33.62 -10.79
N PRO A 8 -17.29 33.61 -11.03
CA PRO A 8 -16.72 32.94 -12.19
C PRO A 8 -17.08 31.45 -12.16
N SER A 9 -17.46 30.89 -13.31
CA SER A 9 -17.73 29.46 -13.41
C SER A 9 -16.49 28.66 -12.98
N MET A 10 -16.70 27.50 -12.36
CA MET A 10 -15.58 26.64 -11.92
C MET A 10 -14.58 26.39 -13.05
N THR A 11 -15.05 26.20 -14.28
CA THR A 11 -14.22 26.07 -15.48
C THR A 11 -13.33 27.30 -15.72
N ALA A 12 -13.88 28.51 -15.65
CA ALA A 12 -13.11 29.74 -15.84
C ALA A 12 -12.04 29.90 -14.75
N LEU A 13 -12.38 29.56 -13.51
CA LEU A 13 -11.45 29.63 -12.38
C LEU A 13 -10.33 28.58 -12.50
N LEU A 14 -10.63 27.36 -12.94
CA LEU A 14 -9.60 26.35 -13.24
C LEU A 14 -8.66 26.81 -14.36
N ALA A 15 -9.21 27.38 -15.44
CA ALA A 15 -8.42 27.90 -16.55
C ALA A 15 -7.46 29.00 -16.10
N GLU A 16 -7.90 29.91 -15.22
CA GLU A 16 -7.04 30.93 -14.61
C GLU A 16 -5.94 30.30 -13.74
N VAL A 17 -6.31 29.39 -12.84
CA VAL A 17 -5.40 28.73 -11.89
C VAL A 17 -4.26 27.97 -12.59
N PHE A 18 -4.57 27.26 -13.67
CA PHE A 18 -3.61 26.48 -14.44
C PHE A 18 -2.97 27.25 -15.62
N SER A 19 -3.24 28.56 -15.76
CA SER A 19 -2.64 29.37 -16.83
C SER A 19 -1.15 29.65 -16.58
N THR A 20 -0.45 30.12 -17.62
CA THR A 20 0.96 30.57 -17.56
C THR A 20 1.21 31.69 -16.55
N SER A 21 0.18 32.48 -16.23
CA SER A 21 0.25 33.62 -15.31
C SER A 21 -0.59 33.41 -14.05
N GLY A 22 -1.12 32.20 -13.87
CA GLY A 22 -2.01 31.86 -12.78
C GLY A 22 -1.31 31.71 -11.43
N PRO A 23 -2.08 31.63 -10.34
CA PRO A 23 -1.58 31.40 -8.99
C PRO A 23 -0.56 30.26 -8.86
N LEU A 24 -0.74 29.15 -9.58
CA LEU A 24 0.20 28.02 -9.53
C LEU A 24 1.54 28.36 -10.20
N ALA A 25 1.52 29.08 -11.32
CA ALA A 25 2.74 29.52 -11.99
C ALA A 25 3.57 30.48 -11.12
N ALA A 26 2.91 31.34 -10.34
CA ALA A 26 3.57 32.24 -9.41
C ALA A 26 4.16 31.53 -8.17
N ALA A 27 3.45 30.53 -7.64
CA ALA A 27 3.80 29.89 -6.37
C ALA A 27 4.70 28.65 -6.49
N VAL A 28 4.74 28.00 -7.66
CA VAL A 28 5.40 26.71 -7.85
C VAL A 28 6.60 26.86 -8.81
N PRO A 29 7.83 26.78 -8.29
CA PRO A 29 9.02 26.86 -9.13
C PRO A 29 9.03 25.78 -10.22
N GLY A 30 9.29 26.20 -11.47
CA GLY A 30 9.33 25.29 -12.61
C GLY A 30 7.96 24.79 -13.07
N TYR A 31 6.85 25.39 -12.61
CA TYR A 31 5.53 25.08 -13.14
C TYR A 31 5.44 25.39 -14.63
N ARG A 32 4.84 24.47 -15.38
CA ARG A 32 4.49 24.64 -16.79
C ARG A 32 3.02 24.26 -16.96
N PRO A 33 2.22 25.08 -17.66
CA PRO A 33 0.84 24.74 -17.94
C PRO A 33 0.79 23.51 -18.85
N ARG A 34 -0.18 22.64 -18.61
CA ARG A 34 -0.40 21.43 -19.39
C ARG A 34 -1.88 21.32 -19.69
N GLN A 35 -2.22 21.24 -20.98
CA GLN A 35 -3.61 21.13 -21.42
C GLN A 35 -4.32 19.93 -20.79
N GLN A 36 -3.63 18.78 -20.74
CA GLN A 36 -4.14 17.56 -20.11
C GLN A 36 -4.40 17.71 -18.61
N GLN A 37 -3.67 18.59 -17.92
CA GLN A 37 -3.88 18.87 -16.49
C GLN A 37 -5.19 19.63 -16.28
N LEU A 38 -5.44 20.63 -17.12
CA LEU A 38 -6.65 21.44 -17.09
C LEU A 38 -7.88 20.60 -17.43
N GLU A 39 -7.83 19.84 -18.54
CA GLU A 39 -8.95 18.98 -18.98
C GLU A 39 -9.32 17.92 -17.92
N LEU A 40 -8.32 17.36 -17.24
CA LEU A 40 -8.54 16.45 -16.12
C LEU A 40 -9.22 17.17 -14.95
N ALA A 41 -8.75 18.36 -14.57
CA ALA A 41 -9.34 19.14 -13.50
C ALA A 41 -10.80 19.54 -13.81
N GLU A 42 -11.09 19.94 -15.05
CA GLU A 42 -12.43 20.27 -15.52
C GLU A 42 -13.36 19.04 -15.48
N SER A 43 -12.87 17.88 -15.92
CA SER A 43 -13.63 16.62 -15.86
C SER A 43 -13.97 16.21 -14.42
N ILE A 44 -13.01 16.39 -13.51
CA ILE A 44 -13.20 16.14 -12.07
C ILE A 44 -14.22 17.12 -11.50
N ALA A 45 -14.08 18.42 -11.78
CA ALA A 45 -15.02 19.45 -11.32
C ALA A 45 -16.45 19.20 -11.82
N ALA A 46 -16.62 18.80 -13.08
CA ALA A 46 -17.92 18.44 -13.64
C ALA A 46 -18.52 17.20 -12.96
N ALA A 47 -17.72 16.18 -12.66
CA ALA A 47 -18.16 15.00 -11.93
C ALA A 47 -18.55 15.34 -10.47
N MET A 48 -17.79 16.22 -9.81
CA MET A 48 -18.09 16.75 -8.49
C MET A 48 -19.43 17.49 -8.45
N ALA A 49 -19.64 18.43 -9.39
CA ALA A 49 -20.88 19.19 -9.48
C ALA A 49 -22.11 18.30 -9.77
N GLY A 50 -21.93 17.22 -10.52
CA GLY A 50 -22.99 16.29 -10.90
C GLY A 50 -23.20 15.10 -9.97
N ASN A 51 -22.45 14.97 -8.88
CA ASN A 51 -22.40 13.75 -8.04
C ASN A 51 -22.20 12.46 -8.85
N ARG A 52 -21.31 12.50 -9.84
CA ARG A 52 -21.07 11.39 -10.78
C ARG A 52 -19.86 10.56 -10.39
N VAL A 53 -19.77 9.39 -11.03
CA VAL A 53 -18.62 8.51 -10.97
C VAL A 53 -17.71 8.80 -12.17
N LEU A 54 -16.44 9.08 -11.91
CA LEU A 54 -15.41 9.31 -12.93
C LEU A 54 -14.23 8.36 -12.73
N VAL A 55 -13.85 7.65 -13.79
CA VAL A 55 -12.62 6.85 -13.86
C VAL A 55 -11.65 7.54 -14.82
N ALA A 56 -10.57 8.09 -14.27
CA ALA A 56 -9.63 8.95 -14.98
C ALA A 56 -8.22 8.34 -14.99
N GLU A 57 -7.72 7.91 -16.16
CA GLU A 57 -6.30 7.60 -16.34
C GLU A 57 -5.55 8.86 -16.78
N ALA A 58 -4.57 9.29 -16.00
CA ALA A 58 -3.73 10.43 -16.34
C ALA A 58 -2.26 10.04 -16.27
N GLY A 59 -1.59 10.01 -17.43
CA GLY A 59 -0.21 9.58 -17.56
C GLY A 59 0.77 10.28 -16.58
N THR A 60 1.89 9.64 -16.29
CA THR A 60 2.95 10.25 -15.48
C THR A 60 3.35 11.61 -16.06
N GLY A 61 3.52 12.61 -15.20
CA GLY A 61 3.88 13.98 -15.61
C GLY A 61 2.70 14.91 -15.90
N THR A 62 1.48 14.40 -16.06
CA THR A 62 0.28 15.22 -16.32
C THR A 62 -0.06 16.16 -15.16
N GLY A 63 0.49 15.97 -13.96
CA GLY A 63 0.17 16.79 -12.80
C GLY A 63 -1.17 16.41 -12.15
N LYS A 64 -1.52 15.12 -12.22
CA LYS A 64 -2.73 14.47 -11.68
C LYS A 64 -3.07 14.94 -10.26
N THR A 65 -2.09 14.99 -9.37
CA THR A 65 -2.26 15.44 -7.99
C THR A 65 -2.86 16.84 -7.90
N TYR A 66 -2.33 17.80 -8.65
CA TYR A 66 -2.82 19.16 -8.61
C TYR A 66 -4.17 19.26 -9.35
N ALA A 67 -4.36 18.49 -10.42
CA ALA A 67 -5.60 18.45 -11.18
C ALA A 67 -6.81 17.99 -10.34
N TYR A 68 -6.62 17.07 -9.37
CA TYR A 68 -7.71 16.69 -8.47
C TYR A 68 -7.77 17.55 -7.19
N LEU A 69 -6.64 18.05 -6.67
CA LEU A 69 -6.63 18.84 -5.44
C LEU A 69 -7.19 20.25 -5.62
N VAL A 70 -6.92 20.90 -6.76
CA VAL A 70 -7.41 22.26 -7.04
C VAL A 70 -8.95 22.30 -7.01
N PRO A 71 -9.69 21.52 -7.82
CA PRO A 71 -11.15 21.52 -7.75
C PRO A 71 -11.67 21.02 -6.39
N ALA A 72 -10.98 20.07 -5.73
CA ALA A 72 -11.34 19.63 -4.38
C ALA A 72 -11.34 20.78 -3.37
N LEU A 73 -10.28 21.58 -3.34
CA LEU A 73 -10.13 22.71 -2.42
C LEU A 73 -11.06 23.88 -2.76
N LEU A 74 -11.42 24.06 -4.03
CA LEU A 74 -12.29 25.13 -4.51
C LEU A 74 -13.79 24.81 -4.40
N SER A 75 -14.15 23.53 -4.30
CA SER A 75 -15.57 23.10 -4.30
C SER A 75 -16.39 23.56 -3.10
N GLY A 76 -15.74 23.96 -1.99
CA GLY A 76 -16.40 24.38 -0.76
C GLY A 76 -17.12 23.27 0.02
N GLY A 77 -17.12 22.03 -0.47
CA GLY A 77 -17.69 20.85 0.19
C GLY A 77 -16.64 20.03 0.94
N LYS A 78 -17.10 19.02 1.70
CA LYS A 78 -16.19 18.08 2.36
C LYS A 78 -15.67 17.05 1.37
N VAL A 79 -14.35 16.90 1.30
CA VAL A 79 -13.66 16.00 0.36
C VAL A 79 -12.78 15.01 1.13
N ILE A 80 -12.86 13.73 0.76
CA ILE A 80 -11.93 12.71 1.21
C ILE A 80 -10.99 12.36 0.08
N VAL A 81 -9.68 12.47 0.31
CA VAL A 81 -8.63 12.01 -0.60
C VAL A 81 -8.02 10.74 -0.02
N SER A 82 -8.23 9.62 -0.69
CA SER A 82 -7.73 8.32 -0.30
C SER A 82 -6.60 7.89 -1.24
N THR A 83 -5.45 7.50 -0.71
CA THR A 83 -4.28 7.11 -1.53
C THR A 83 -3.81 5.69 -1.23
N GLY A 84 -3.01 5.15 -2.17
CA GLY A 84 -2.46 3.80 -2.05
C GLY A 84 -1.45 3.59 -0.92
N THR A 85 -0.61 4.58 -0.60
CA THR A 85 0.51 4.39 0.36
C THR A 85 0.62 5.51 1.38
N LYS A 86 1.19 5.22 2.55
CA LYS A 86 1.44 6.21 3.61
C LYS A 86 2.37 7.33 3.15
N ASN A 87 3.43 6.99 2.41
CA ASN A 87 4.34 7.97 1.83
C ASN A 87 3.62 8.97 0.91
N LEU A 88 2.68 8.51 0.09
CA LEU A 88 1.88 9.40 -0.75
C LEU A 88 0.97 10.29 0.11
N GLN A 89 0.37 9.78 1.19
CA GLN A 89 -0.39 10.63 2.12
C GLN A 89 0.47 11.72 2.74
N ASP A 90 1.67 11.36 3.21
CA ASP A 90 2.60 12.31 3.83
C ASP A 90 3.07 13.36 2.82
N GLN A 91 3.31 12.96 1.56
CA GLN A 91 3.62 13.89 0.48
C GLN A 91 2.46 14.85 0.19
N LEU A 92 1.22 14.34 0.07
CA LEU A 92 0.05 15.16 -0.18
C LEU A 92 -0.18 16.17 0.94
N PHE A 93 -0.13 15.70 2.19
CA PHE A 93 -0.42 16.51 3.36
C PHE A 93 0.71 17.49 3.69
N GLY A 94 1.97 17.06 3.62
CA GLY A 94 3.13 17.86 4.00
C GLY A 94 3.61 18.84 2.92
N ARG A 95 3.37 18.54 1.63
CA ARG A 95 3.91 19.32 0.52
C ARG A 95 2.85 19.82 -0.46
N ASP A 96 2.07 18.92 -1.07
CA ASP A 96 1.24 19.29 -2.23
C ASP A 96 0.05 20.18 -1.84
N ILE A 97 -0.73 19.78 -0.82
CA ILE A 97 -1.88 20.56 -0.34
C ILE A 97 -1.45 21.91 0.24
N PRO A 98 -0.42 22.02 1.11
CA PRO A 98 0.05 23.32 1.59
C PRO A 98 0.56 24.25 0.48
N THR A 99 1.10 23.69 -0.60
CA THR A 99 1.55 24.48 -1.75
C THR A 99 0.37 25.07 -2.50
N ILE A 100 -0.64 24.27 -2.84
CA ILE A 100 -1.86 24.75 -3.52
C ILE A 100 -2.64 25.72 -2.63
N ARG A 101 -2.79 25.42 -1.34
CA ARG A 101 -3.50 26.29 -0.40
C ARG A 101 -2.86 27.67 -0.28
N ARG A 102 -1.52 27.74 -0.24
CA ARG A 102 -0.77 29.02 -0.24
C ARG A 102 -0.90 29.75 -1.57
N ALA A 103 -0.83 29.03 -2.69
CA ALA A 103 -0.97 29.62 -4.02
C ALA A 103 -2.35 30.27 -4.21
N LEU A 104 -3.41 29.59 -3.77
CA LEU A 104 -4.80 30.03 -3.95
C LEU A 104 -5.34 30.90 -2.80
N GLY A 105 -4.59 31.07 -1.71
CA GLY A 105 -5.03 31.85 -0.55
C GLY A 105 -6.26 31.29 0.17
N LEU A 106 -6.50 29.99 0.09
CA LEU A 106 -7.75 29.38 0.56
C LEU A 106 -7.72 29.05 2.07
N PRO A 107 -8.75 29.40 2.86
CA PRO A 107 -8.84 29.10 4.28
C PRO A 107 -9.38 27.68 4.58
N VAL A 108 -8.92 26.67 3.84
CA VAL A 108 -9.42 25.29 3.94
C VAL A 108 -8.75 24.54 5.09
N LYS A 109 -9.56 23.90 5.95
CA LYS A 109 -9.07 23.02 7.02
C LYS A 109 -8.76 21.64 6.45
N VAL A 110 -7.53 21.19 6.66
CA VAL A 110 -7.03 19.92 6.14
C VAL A 110 -6.55 19.06 7.29
N ALA A 111 -6.92 17.78 7.30
CA ALA A 111 -6.46 16.81 8.29
C ALA A 111 -5.87 15.56 7.63
N LEU A 112 -4.92 14.93 8.30
CA LEU A 112 -4.34 13.64 7.95
C LEU A 112 -4.78 12.61 8.98
N LEU A 113 -5.41 11.53 8.52
CA LEU A 113 -5.82 10.44 9.41
C LEU A 113 -5.16 9.14 8.98
N LYS A 114 -4.40 8.55 9.91
CA LYS A 114 -3.70 7.27 9.74
C LYS A 114 -4.38 6.17 10.57
N GLY A 115 -4.00 4.92 10.33
CA GLY A 115 -4.38 3.81 11.20
C GLY A 115 -3.77 3.95 12.61
N ARG A 116 -4.44 3.41 13.63
CA ARG A 116 -4.10 3.56 15.06
C ARG A 116 -2.68 3.15 15.43
N ALA A 117 -2.15 2.10 14.78
CA ALA A 117 -0.77 1.63 14.97
C ALA A 117 0.31 2.61 14.46
N ASN A 118 -0.06 3.75 13.88
CA ASN A 118 0.86 4.84 13.55
C ASN A 118 0.92 5.92 14.63
N TYR A 119 0.04 5.86 15.63
CA TYR A 119 0.04 6.82 16.72
C TYR A 119 0.56 6.15 17.99
N LEU A 120 1.38 6.89 18.72
CA LEU A 120 1.81 6.49 20.05
C LEU A 120 0.59 6.28 20.96
N CYS A 121 0.62 5.20 21.74
CA CYS A 121 -0.35 5.01 22.80
C CYS A 121 0.33 5.23 24.14
N HIS A 122 -0.10 6.29 24.84
CA HIS A 122 0.46 6.63 26.15
C HIS A 122 0.29 5.50 27.17
N HIS A 123 -0.81 4.75 27.13
CA HIS A 123 -1.04 3.60 28.01
C HIS A 123 -0.03 2.48 27.77
N HIS A 124 0.08 2.02 26.53
CA HIS A 124 1.01 0.95 26.16
C HIS A 124 2.47 1.35 26.39
N LEU A 125 2.84 2.59 26.05
CA LEU A 125 4.17 3.13 26.35
C LEU A 125 4.48 3.08 27.86
N ALA A 126 3.57 3.54 28.72
CA ALA A 126 3.75 3.49 30.16
C ALA A 126 3.87 2.05 30.69
N ARG A 127 3.00 1.14 30.21
CA ARG A 127 3.00 -0.28 30.56
C ARG A 127 4.33 -0.94 30.16
N SER A 128 4.78 -0.78 28.91
CA SER A 128 6.04 -1.37 28.44
C SER A 128 7.25 -0.87 29.22
N LEU A 129 7.28 0.42 29.58
CA LEU A 129 8.36 0.98 30.40
C LEU A 129 8.33 0.45 31.84
N ALA A 130 7.15 0.23 32.41
CA ALA A 130 7.00 -0.32 33.76
C ALA A 130 7.35 -1.83 33.82
N ASP A 131 6.92 -2.60 32.82
CA ASP A 131 7.20 -4.03 32.72
C ASP A 131 8.70 -4.30 32.49
N GLY A 132 9.37 -3.43 31.74
CA GLY A 132 10.81 -3.53 31.43
C GLY A 132 11.21 -4.74 30.58
N ARG A 133 10.24 -5.53 30.11
CA ARG A 133 10.45 -6.76 29.33
C ARG A 133 10.44 -6.45 27.84
N PHE A 134 11.61 -6.07 27.33
CA PHE A 134 11.83 -5.86 25.90
C PHE A 134 12.49 -7.09 25.25
N LEU A 135 12.26 -7.27 23.94
CA LEU A 135 12.85 -8.39 23.17
C LEU A 135 14.37 -8.25 23.07
N THR A 136 14.85 -7.02 22.90
CA THR A 136 16.27 -6.71 22.76
C THR A 136 16.68 -5.53 23.66
N ARG A 137 17.98 -5.38 23.90
CA ARG A 137 18.52 -4.16 24.57
C ARG A 137 18.27 -2.90 23.76
N GLU A 138 18.22 -3.04 22.43
CA GLU A 138 17.97 -1.93 21.52
C GLU A 138 16.52 -1.43 21.63
N ASP A 139 15.56 -2.34 21.74
CA ASP A 139 14.15 -2.00 21.99
C ASP A 139 13.98 -1.19 23.29
N ALA A 140 14.71 -1.55 24.36
CA ALA A 140 14.68 -0.79 25.61
C ALA A 140 15.21 0.64 25.41
N ALA A 141 16.27 0.82 24.62
CA ALA A 141 16.82 2.13 24.29
C ALA A 141 15.86 2.94 23.40
N TRP A 142 15.22 2.31 22.41
CA TRP A 142 14.21 2.95 21.58
C TRP A 142 12.97 3.34 22.38
N ALA A 143 12.50 2.51 23.32
CA ALA A 143 11.37 2.86 24.19
C ALA A 143 11.63 4.14 24.99
N GLN A 144 12.87 4.35 25.48
CA GLN A 144 13.27 5.58 26.16
C GLN A 144 13.33 6.79 25.20
N ARG A 145 13.76 6.60 23.94
CA ARG A 145 13.70 7.65 22.90
C ARG A 145 12.25 8.04 22.60
N ILE A 146 11.38 7.04 22.45
CA ILE A 146 9.95 7.24 22.24
C ILE A 146 9.32 7.98 23.43
N ALA A 147 9.70 7.64 24.66
CA ALA A 147 9.22 8.34 25.85
C ALA A 147 9.59 9.83 25.86
N ARG A 148 10.78 10.20 25.36
CA ARG A 148 11.18 11.61 25.18
C ARG A 148 10.37 12.26 24.06
N PHE A 149 10.23 11.61 22.91
CA PHE A 149 9.45 12.10 21.78
C PHE A 149 7.96 12.33 22.14
N ALA A 150 7.35 11.44 22.93
CA ALA A 150 5.98 11.57 23.43
C ALA A 150 5.74 12.81 24.31
N ARG A 151 6.81 13.45 24.81
CA ARG A 151 6.72 14.70 25.56
C ARG A 151 6.65 15.93 24.67
N THR A 152 7.19 15.86 23.45
CA THR A 152 7.36 17.01 22.54
C THR A 152 6.44 16.99 21.33
N THR A 153 6.01 15.82 20.86
CA THR A 153 5.10 15.70 19.70
C THR A 153 3.71 16.23 20.02
N ARG A 154 3.06 16.82 19.01
CA ARG A 154 1.66 17.25 19.06
C ARG A 154 0.71 16.21 18.47
N SER A 155 1.16 15.48 17.44
CA SER A 155 0.35 14.51 16.70
C SER A 155 0.47 13.09 17.27
N GLY A 156 1.61 12.76 17.88
CA GLY A 156 1.94 11.39 18.28
C GLY A 156 2.24 10.46 17.10
N ASP A 157 2.40 10.98 15.89
CA ASP A 157 2.70 10.19 14.70
C ASP A 157 4.11 9.61 14.78
N LYS A 158 4.22 8.28 14.65
CA LYS A 158 5.51 7.60 14.67
C LYS A 158 6.46 8.04 13.57
N ALA A 159 5.94 8.52 12.43
CA ALA A 159 6.77 8.99 11.31
C ALA A 159 7.58 10.26 11.66
N GLU A 160 7.16 11.03 12.68
CA GLU A 160 7.91 12.17 13.19
C GLU A 160 9.06 11.76 14.13
N CYS A 161 9.12 10.49 14.55
CA CYS A 161 10.13 9.98 15.48
C CYS A 161 11.40 9.51 14.74
N VAL A 162 12.17 10.46 14.23
CA VAL A 162 13.35 10.19 13.38
C VAL A 162 14.44 9.32 14.05
N ASP A 163 14.53 9.37 15.39
CA ASP A 163 15.55 8.64 16.16
C ASP A 163 15.29 7.13 16.31
N VAL A 164 14.15 6.64 15.82
CA VAL A 164 13.74 5.24 15.90
C VAL A 164 13.33 4.74 14.52
N PRO A 165 13.95 3.67 14.00
CA PRO A 165 13.57 3.09 12.71
C PRO A 165 12.08 2.72 12.67
N GLU A 166 11.38 2.99 11.57
CA GLU A 166 9.94 2.71 11.45
C GLU A 166 9.59 1.21 11.56
N ASN A 167 10.55 0.34 11.27
CA ASN A 167 10.47 -1.12 11.34
C ASN A 167 10.96 -1.70 12.68
N ALA A 168 11.30 -0.84 13.65
CA ALA A 168 11.76 -1.27 14.96
C ALA A 168 10.70 -2.14 15.68
N THR A 169 11.17 -3.20 16.32
CA THR A 169 10.35 -4.19 17.05
C THR A 169 9.70 -3.63 18.32
N VAL A 170 10.10 -2.44 18.77
CA VAL A 170 9.49 -1.73 19.89
C VAL A 170 8.11 -1.14 19.55
N TRP A 171 7.83 -0.81 18.27
CA TRP A 171 6.59 -0.10 17.90
C TRP A 171 5.30 -0.84 18.28
N PRO A 172 5.16 -2.15 18.05
CA PRO A 172 4.00 -2.92 18.51
C PRO A 172 3.79 -2.87 20.03
N MET A 173 4.85 -2.67 20.81
CA MET A 173 4.79 -2.60 22.28
C MET A 173 4.26 -1.25 22.77
N VAL A 174 4.51 -0.16 22.04
CA VAL A 174 4.19 1.23 22.46
C VAL A 174 3.04 1.88 21.69
N THR A 175 2.48 1.17 20.71
CA THR A 175 1.29 1.58 19.95
C THR A 175 0.11 0.68 20.30
N SER A 176 -1.03 0.85 19.63
CA SER A 176 -2.21 0.00 19.88
C SER A 176 -2.89 -0.40 18.57
N THR A 177 -3.56 -1.55 18.62
CA THR A 177 -4.38 -2.15 17.56
C THR A 177 -5.85 -2.05 17.94
N ARG A 178 -6.76 -2.26 16.98
CA ARG A 178 -8.22 -2.25 17.25
C ARG A 178 -8.57 -3.18 18.42
N ASP A 179 -7.89 -4.32 18.47
CA ASP A 179 -8.20 -5.43 19.39
C ASP A 179 -7.56 -5.29 20.78
N ASN A 180 -6.71 -4.28 21.04
CA ASN A 180 -6.08 -4.07 22.35
C ASN A 180 -6.30 -2.65 22.92
N CYS A 181 -7.09 -1.84 22.23
CA CYS A 181 -7.37 -0.48 22.65
C CYS A 181 -8.52 -0.42 23.63
N LEU A 182 -8.25 0.15 24.80
CA LEU A 182 -9.24 0.38 25.86
C LEU A 182 -10.30 1.45 25.55
N GLY A 183 -10.21 2.11 24.39
CA GLY A 183 -11.25 3.02 23.89
C GLY A 183 -11.53 4.21 24.83
N GLN A 184 -12.81 4.52 25.06
CA GLN A 184 -13.25 5.57 25.98
C GLN A 184 -12.99 5.24 27.45
N GLU A 185 -12.79 3.96 27.76
CA GLU A 185 -12.56 3.44 29.11
C GLU A 185 -11.07 3.50 29.51
N CYS A 186 -10.19 3.89 28.58
CA CYS A 186 -8.76 3.96 28.80
C CYS A 186 -8.40 4.81 30.05
N PRO A 187 -7.58 4.31 30.99
CA PRO A 187 -7.19 5.06 32.19
C PRO A 187 -6.49 6.38 31.88
N GLN A 188 -5.79 6.46 30.74
CA GLN A 188 -5.20 7.72 30.25
C GLN A 188 -6.25 8.80 29.96
N HIS A 189 -7.47 8.41 29.60
CA HIS A 189 -8.61 9.30 29.35
C HIS A 189 -9.26 9.79 30.66
N LYS A 190 -9.23 8.98 31.74
CA LYS A 190 -9.90 9.27 33.02
C LYS A 190 -8.96 9.85 34.10
N GLU A 191 -7.69 9.45 34.15
CA GLU A 191 -6.83 9.60 35.34
C GLU A 191 -5.42 10.16 35.06
N CYS A 192 -5.09 10.55 33.83
CA CYS A 192 -3.73 11.05 33.53
C CYS A 192 -3.49 12.42 34.23
N PRO A 193 -2.47 12.54 35.11
CA PRO A 193 -2.15 13.80 35.80
C PRO A 193 -1.75 14.94 34.85
N GLN A 194 -1.50 14.64 33.56
CA GLN A 194 -1.04 15.60 32.55
C GLN A 194 -2.09 16.00 31.51
N HIS A 195 -3.36 15.55 31.60
CA HIS A 195 -4.43 15.89 30.64
C HIS A 195 -4.01 15.76 29.17
N LYS A 196 -3.16 14.78 28.81
CA LYS A 196 -2.76 14.60 27.42
C LYS A 196 -3.86 13.86 26.67
N GLU A 197 -4.50 14.55 25.75
CA GLU A 197 -5.48 13.96 24.85
C GLU A 197 -4.86 12.78 24.07
N CYS A 198 -5.61 11.68 23.96
CA CYS A 198 -5.18 10.54 23.17
C CYS A 198 -4.97 10.96 21.71
N PHE A 199 -3.76 10.79 21.19
CA PHE A 199 -3.39 11.17 19.82
C PHE A 199 -4.34 10.63 18.75
N VAL A 200 -4.81 9.39 18.90
CA VAL A 200 -5.79 8.79 17.97
C VAL A 200 -7.13 9.51 18.02
N LEU A 201 -7.62 9.89 19.20
CA LEU A 201 -8.89 10.58 19.36
C LEU A 201 -8.79 12.03 18.87
N ALA A 202 -7.68 12.71 19.17
CA ALA A 202 -7.38 14.04 18.65
C ALA A 202 -7.38 14.05 17.11
N ALA A 203 -6.63 13.14 16.49
CA ALA A 203 -6.57 13.02 15.02
C ALA A 203 -7.95 12.71 14.40
N ARG A 204 -8.77 11.86 15.03
CA ARG A 204 -10.15 11.59 14.58
C ARG A 204 -11.03 12.83 14.65
N ARG A 205 -10.97 13.58 15.75
CA ARG A 205 -11.75 14.82 15.91
C ARG A 205 -11.33 15.87 14.88
N GLU A 206 -10.03 16.02 14.64
CA GLU A 206 -9.51 16.90 13.59
C GLU A 206 -10.00 16.48 12.20
N ALA A 207 -9.98 15.18 11.90
CA ALA A 207 -10.49 14.64 10.63
C ALA A 207 -11.99 14.90 10.44
N LEU A 208 -12.82 14.72 11.49
CA LEU A 208 -14.25 15.01 11.42
C LEU A 208 -14.55 16.50 11.19
N ALA A 209 -13.72 17.39 11.75
CA ALA A 209 -13.86 18.84 11.65
C ALA A 209 -13.24 19.46 10.38
N ALA A 210 -12.45 18.70 9.62
CA ALA A 210 -11.78 19.18 8.42
C ALA A 210 -12.71 19.23 7.20
N ASP A 211 -12.36 20.11 6.26
CA ASP A 211 -13.01 20.24 4.96
C ASP A 211 -12.40 19.24 3.97
N LEU A 212 -11.09 18.98 4.08
CA LEU A 212 -10.40 17.94 3.32
C LEU A 212 -9.67 16.97 4.24
N VAL A 213 -9.95 15.67 4.11
CA VAL A 213 -9.27 14.62 4.87
C VAL A 213 -8.44 13.75 3.94
N VAL A 214 -7.16 13.60 4.26
CA VAL A 214 -6.25 12.67 3.58
C VAL A 214 -6.17 11.37 4.37
N VAL A 215 -6.40 10.24 3.70
CA VAL A 215 -6.34 8.88 4.26
C VAL A 215 -5.68 7.90 3.28
N ASN A 216 -5.39 6.67 3.72
CA ASN A 216 -5.19 5.57 2.76
C ASN A 216 -6.51 4.88 2.39
N HIS A 217 -6.46 4.12 1.30
CA HIS A 217 -7.50 3.17 0.93
C HIS A 217 -7.88 2.23 2.08
N HIS A 218 -6.89 1.80 2.86
CA HIS A 218 -7.09 0.89 3.98
C HIS A 218 -8.04 1.48 5.03
N LEU A 219 -7.78 2.71 5.47
CA LEU A 219 -8.60 3.38 6.46
C LEU A 219 -9.97 3.79 5.90
N PHE A 220 -10.04 4.11 4.61
CA PHE A 220 -11.33 4.36 3.95
C PHE A 220 -12.24 3.12 4.03
N PHE A 221 -11.74 1.94 3.67
CA PHE A 221 -12.52 0.71 3.77
C PHE A 221 -12.82 0.30 5.20
N ALA A 222 -11.93 0.61 6.15
CA ALA A 222 -12.23 0.41 7.57
C ALA A 222 -13.42 1.26 8.04
N ASP A 223 -13.51 2.53 7.63
CA ASP A 223 -14.67 3.40 7.93
C ASP A 223 -15.96 2.85 7.31
N VAL A 224 -15.89 2.38 6.06
CA VAL A 224 -17.01 1.75 5.36
C VAL A 224 -17.56 0.53 6.13
N MET A 225 -16.70 -0.36 6.62
CA MET A 225 -17.13 -1.52 7.40
C MET A 225 -17.75 -1.12 8.73
N LEU A 226 -17.15 -0.15 9.43
CA LEU A 226 -17.65 0.34 10.72
C LEU A 226 -19.06 0.95 10.58
N ARG A 227 -19.34 1.64 9.48
CA ARG A 227 -20.68 2.17 9.15
C ARG A 227 -21.70 1.05 8.92
N ASP A 228 -21.31 0.00 8.19
CA ASP A 228 -22.18 -1.16 7.94
C ASP A 228 -22.49 -1.94 9.23
N GLU A 229 -21.57 -1.96 10.20
CA GLU A 229 -21.75 -2.54 11.55
C GLU A 229 -22.51 -1.61 12.52
N GLY A 230 -22.84 -0.38 12.13
CA GLY A 230 -23.56 0.59 12.97
C GLY A 230 -22.71 1.20 14.10
N THR A 231 -21.39 1.20 13.96
CA THR A 231 -20.44 1.73 14.96
C THR A 231 -19.99 3.17 14.63
N ALA A 232 -19.17 3.78 15.51
CA ALA A 232 -18.75 5.18 15.38
C ALA A 232 -17.96 5.45 14.07
N GLU A 233 -18.40 6.46 13.31
CA GLU A 233 -17.76 6.91 12.07
C GLU A 233 -16.34 7.46 12.33
N LEU A 234 -15.38 7.08 11.50
CA LEU A 234 -14.00 7.59 11.53
C LEU A 234 -13.83 8.81 10.63
N LEU A 235 -14.55 8.83 9.51
CA LEU A 235 -14.44 9.85 8.48
C LEU A 235 -15.70 10.72 8.44
N PRO A 236 -15.57 12.02 8.12
CA PRO A 236 -16.73 12.88 8.01
C PRO A 236 -17.62 12.46 6.84
N ALA A 237 -18.93 12.73 6.96
CA ALA A 237 -19.80 12.78 5.79
C ALA A 237 -19.21 13.75 4.76
N CYS A 238 -19.11 13.31 3.51
CA CYS A 238 -18.44 14.05 2.44
C CYS A 238 -19.28 14.11 1.17
N ASN A 239 -19.01 15.14 0.37
CA ASN A 239 -19.63 15.37 -0.94
C ASN A 239 -18.83 14.69 -2.07
N THR A 240 -17.56 14.41 -1.84
CA THR A 240 -16.67 13.82 -2.85
C THR A 240 -15.65 12.89 -2.21
N VAL A 241 -15.45 11.73 -2.82
CA VAL A 241 -14.34 10.82 -2.52
C VAL A 241 -13.43 10.74 -3.75
N ILE A 242 -12.15 11.03 -3.55
CA ILE A 242 -11.11 10.94 -4.58
C ILE A 242 -10.16 9.82 -4.19
N PHE A 243 -10.08 8.80 -5.03
CA PHE A 243 -9.11 7.72 -4.91
C PHE A 243 -7.93 7.96 -5.86
N ASP A 244 -6.78 8.27 -5.28
CA ASP A 244 -5.50 8.33 -6.00
C ASP A 244 -4.78 6.98 -5.94
N GLU A 245 -4.10 6.61 -7.02
CA GLU A 245 -3.58 5.26 -7.26
C GLU A 245 -4.68 4.19 -7.16
N ALA A 246 -5.84 4.52 -7.72
CA ALA A 246 -7.06 3.71 -7.70
C ALA A 246 -6.87 2.27 -8.24
N HIS A 247 -5.79 1.98 -8.96
CA HIS A 247 -5.42 0.65 -9.42
C HIS A 247 -5.15 -0.34 -8.26
N GLN A 248 -4.84 0.15 -7.05
CA GLN A 248 -4.64 -0.68 -5.87
C GLN A 248 -5.95 -1.04 -5.15
N LEU A 249 -7.04 -0.29 -5.40
CA LEU A 249 -8.29 -0.46 -4.66
C LEU A 249 -8.85 -1.88 -4.69
N PRO A 250 -8.84 -2.62 -5.82
CA PRO A 250 -9.42 -3.94 -5.82
C PRO A 250 -8.77 -4.89 -4.82
N GLU A 251 -7.45 -4.86 -4.75
CA GLU A 251 -6.68 -5.68 -3.83
C GLU A 251 -6.88 -5.23 -2.38
N VAL A 252 -6.84 -3.91 -2.12
CA VAL A 252 -7.07 -3.38 -0.78
C VAL A 252 -8.47 -3.72 -0.28
N ALA A 253 -9.51 -3.48 -1.09
CA ALA A 253 -10.89 -3.81 -0.74
C ALA A 253 -11.04 -5.29 -0.41
N SER A 254 -10.44 -6.17 -1.22
CA SER A 254 -10.47 -7.62 -1.00
C SER A 254 -9.88 -8.01 0.37
N LEU A 255 -8.78 -7.36 0.78
CA LEU A 255 -8.17 -7.61 2.09
C LEU A 255 -9.05 -7.10 3.26
N PHE A 256 -9.69 -5.93 3.11
CA PHE A 256 -10.54 -5.37 4.18
C PHE A 256 -11.84 -6.11 4.37
N PHE A 257 -12.53 -6.42 3.28
CA PHE A 257 -13.78 -7.20 3.34
C PHE A 257 -13.53 -8.69 3.56
N GLY A 258 -12.26 -9.10 3.65
CA GLY A 258 -11.88 -10.43 4.09
C GLY A 258 -11.85 -10.53 5.61
N GLU A 259 -12.04 -11.75 6.11
CA GLU A 259 -11.87 -12.08 7.52
C GLU A 259 -10.47 -12.67 7.72
N SER A 260 -9.85 -12.35 8.86
CA SER A 260 -8.61 -13.02 9.24
C SER A 260 -8.47 -13.23 10.75
N VAL A 261 -7.80 -14.33 11.10
CA VAL A 261 -7.41 -14.66 12.47
C VAL A 261 -5.96 -15.11 12.47
N SER A 262 -5.15 -14.51 13.32
CA SER A 262 -3.74 -14.87 13.46
C SER A 262 -3.46 -15.56 14.79
N THR A 263 -2.47 -16.45 14.79
CA THR A 263 -1.93 -17.04 16.02
C THR A 263 -1.34 -15.99 16.95
N ALA A 264 -0.83 -14.87 16.41
CA ALA A 264 -0.35 -13.74 17.20
C ALA A 264 -1.47 -13.13 18.07
N GLN A 265 -2.68 -12.93 17.51
CA GLN A 265 -3.83 -12.45 18.27
C GLN A 265 -4.23 -13.40 19.40
N LEU A 266 -4.16 -14.72 19.16
CA LEU A 266 -4.47 -15.73 20.19
C LEU A 266 -3.44 -15.73 21.33
N LEU A 267 -2.15 -15.57 20.99
CA LEU A 267 -1.08 -15.46 21.99
C LEU A 267 -1.17 -14.14 22.78
N GLU A 268 -1.51 -13.03 22.13
CA GLU A 268 -1.77 -11.76 22.80
C GLU A 268 -2.98 -11.86 23.75
N LEU A 269 -4.04 -12.53 23.32
CA LEU A 269 -5.20 -12.83 24.16
C LEU A 269 -4.81 -13.58 25.44
N ALA A 270 -4.02 -14.64 25.32
CA ALA A 270 -3.57 -15.43 26.48
C ALA A 270 -2.74 -14.58 27.45
N ARG A 271 -1.82 -13.75 26.95
CA ARG A 271 -0.96 -12.88 27.78
C ARG A 271 -1.76 -11.81 28.50
N ASP A 272 -2.65 -11.12 27.80
CA ASP A 272 -3.49 -10.08 28.41
C ASP A 272 -4.43 -10.69 29.43
N ALA A 273 -5.09 -11.82 29.11
CA ALA A 273 -5.97 -12.51 30.05
C ALA A 273 -5.23 -12.94 31.33
N GLN A 274 -3.98 -13.43 31.21
CA GLN A 274 -3.15 -13.76 32.36
C GLN A 274 -2.80 -12.51 33.19
N SER A 275 -2.43 -11.40 32.53
CA SER A 275 -2.10 -10.14 33.19
C SER A 275 -3.30 -9.57 33.96
N GLU A 276 -4.46 -9.48 33.31
CA GLU A 276 -5.70 -9.01 33.92
C GLU A 276 -6.19 -9.96 35.02
N GLY A 277 -6.01 -11.27 34.84
CA GLY A 277 -6.28 -12.27 35.86
C GLY A 277 -5.45 -12.06 37.13
N LEU A 278 -4.16 -11.77 37.01
CA LEU A 278 -3.30 -11.45 38.15
C LEU A 278 -3.70 -10.15 38.86
N ALA A 279 -4.30 -9.20 38.14
CA ALA A 279 -4.77 -7.94 38.71
C ALA A 279 -6.13 -8.10 39.42
N ALA A 280 -7.11 -8.74 38.78
CA ALA A 280 -8.51 -8.71 39.18
C ALA A 280 -9.10 -10.07 39.64
N ALA A 281 -8.44 -11.20 39.34
CA ALA A 281 -8.97 -12.55 39.60
C ALA A 281 -7.88 -13.55 40.05
N ARG A 282 -7.07 -13.18 41.06
CA ARG A 282 -5.91 -13.99 41.53
C ARG A 282 -6.28 -15.38 42.05
N ASP A 283 -7.51 -15.56 42.51
CA ASP A 283 -8.11 -16.80 42.97
C ASP A 283 -8.57 -17.72 41.83
N CYS A 284 -8.65 -17.23 40.59
CA CYS A 284 -8.99 -18.03 39.41
C CYS A 284 -7.77 -18.86 38.94
N LEU A 285 -7.48 -19.95 39.64
CA LEU A 285 -6.30 -20.80 39.39
C LEU A 285 -6.32 -21.50 38.01
N ASP A 286 -7.49 -21.65 37.40
CA ASP A 286 -7.64 -22.27 36.08
C ASP A 286 -7.29 -21.31 34.93
N LEU A 287 -7.37 -19.99 35.14
CA LEU A 287 -7.09 -19.01 34.10
C LEU A 287 -5.65 -19.10 33.57
N PRO A 288 -4.59 -19.11 34.41
CA PRO A 288 -3.21 -19.33 33.94
C PRO A 288 -3.01 -20.68 33.24
N ARG A 289 -3.74 -21.73 33.66
CA ARG A 289 -3.67 -23.06 33.03
C ARG A 289 -4.25 -23.05 31.62
N LEU A 290 -5.43 -22.45 31.43
CA LEU A 290 -6.06 -22.32 30.11
C LEU A 290 -5.26 -21.42 29.18
N CYS A 291 -4.71 -20.31 29.68
CA CYS A 291 -3.81 -19.45 28.91
C CYS A 291 -2.57 -20.23 28.42
N SER A 292 -1.93 -20.99 29.32
CA SER A 292 -0.75 -21.81 28.97
C SER A 292 -1.09 -22.92 27.97
N ARG A 293 -2.27 -23.53 28.10
CA ARG A 293 -2.79 -24.51 27.14
C ARG A 293 -2.99 -23.89 25.77
N LEU A 294 -3.69 -22.75 25.69
CA LEU A 294 -3.89 -22.02 24.43
C LEU A 294 -2.55 -21.66 23.78
N GLU A 295 -1.58 -21.16 24.54
CA GLU A 295 -0.24 -20.85 24.01
C GLU A 295 0.45 -22.08 23.41
N LYS A 296 0.35 -23.24 24.08
CA LYS A 296 0.91 -24.50 23.57
C LYS A 296 0.20 -24.92 22.29
N ASP A 297 -1.13 -25.02 22.32
CA ASP A 297 -1.92 -25.53 21.20
C ASP A 297 -1.75 -24.65 19.95
N VAL A 298 -1.61 -23.33 20.13
CA VAL A 298 -1.31 -22.37 19.05
C VAL A 298 0.09 -22.59 18.45
N ARG A 299 1.10 -22.90 19.27
CA ARG A 299 2.46 -23.22 18.79
C ARG A 299 2.48 -24.56 18.06
N ASP A 300 1.76 -25.56 18.57
CA ASP A 300 1.62 -26.86 17.94
C ASP A 300 0.95 -26.74 16.56
N LEU A 301 -0.12 -25.93 16.45
CA LEU A 301 -0.73 -25.59 15.15
C LEU A 301 0.29 -24.96 14.20
N ARG A 302 1.10 -24.01 14.66
CA ARG A 302 2.13 -23.39 13.81
C ARG A 302 3.13 -24.42 13.29
N LEU A 303 3.51 -25.42 14.08
CA LEU A 303 4.48 -26.45 13.70
C LEU A 303 3.97 -27.43 12.64
N THR A 304 2.66 -27.49 12.38
CA THR A 304 2.09 -28.32 11.29
C THR A 304 2.40 -27.80 9.89
N LEU A 305 2.90 -26.56 9.77
CA LEU A 305 3.13 -25.86 8.51
C LEU A 305 4.61 -25.45 8.33
N PRO A 306 5.08 -25.20 7.09
CA PRO A 306 6.46 -24.80 6.80
C PRO A 306 6.92 -23.60 7.64
N LEU A 307 8.18 -23.60 8.09
CA LEU A 307 8.75 -22.48 8.84
C LEU A 307 9.03 -21.27 7.95
N GLU A 308 9.32 -21.50 6.67
CA GLU A 308 9.44 -20.41 5.71
C GLU A 308 8.10 -19.71 5.47
N PRO A 309 8.13 -18.38 5.21
CA PRO A 309 6.93 -17.66 4.81
C PRO A 309 6.36 -18.21 3.50
N ALA A 310 5.09 -18.57 3.51
CA ALA A 310 4.38 -19.15 2.39
C ALA A 310 2.89 -18.81 2.45
N ARG A 311 2.25 -18.76 1.28
CA ARG A 311 0.79 -18.74 1.16
C ARG A 311 0.32 -20.13 0.80
N CYS A 312 -0.69 -20.64 1.50
CA CYS A 312 -1.23 -21.97 1.31
C CYS A 312 -2.72 -21.90 1.02
N SER A 313 -3.17 -22.55 -0.04
CA SER A 313 -4.59 -22.74 -0.34
C SER A 313 -5.23 -23.72 0.65
N LEU A 314 -6.55 -23.66 0.80
CA LEU A 314 -7.27 -24.61 1.65
C LEU A 314 -6.94 -26.09 1.32
N PRO A 315 -6.93 -26.55 0.05
CA PRO A 315 -6.53 -27.91 -0.28
C PRO A 315 -5.11 -28.28 0.19
N GLN A 316 -4.16 -27.35 0.07
CA GLN A 316 -2.79 -27.55 0.55
C GLN A 316 -2.73 -27.68 2.07
N LEU A 317 -3.55 -26.91 2.80
CA LEU A 317 -3.64 -26.98 4.26
C LEU A 317 -4.26 -28.29 4.72
N THR A 318 -5.38 -28.70 4.13
CA THR A 318 -6.07 -29.95 4.50
C THR A 318 -5.26 -31.19 4.16
N ALA A 319 -4.36 -31.11 3.18
CA ALA A 319 -3.43 -32.19 2.84
C ALA A 319 -2.26 -32.32 3.85
N ARG A 320 -2.04 -31.33 4.73
CA ARG A 320 -0.97 -31.39 5.73
C ARG A 320 -1.39 -32.28 6.91
N PRO A 321 -0.60 -33.32 7.24
CA PRO A 321 -0.90 -34.18 8.37
C PRO A 321 -1.03 -33.38 9.69
N GLY A 322 -2.12 -33.62 10.43
CA GLY A 322 -2.35 -33.02 11.74
C GLY A 322 -2.81 -31.56 11.75
N PHE A 323 -2.88 -30.87 10.60
CA PHE A 323 -3.35 -29.47 10.56
C PHE A 323 -4.79 -29.33 11.05
N ALA A 324 -5.70 -30.17 10.54
CA ALA A 324 -7.12 -30.14 10.91
C ALA A 324 -7.34 -30.42 12.41
N ASP A 325 -6.65 -31.42 12.96
CA ASP A 325 -6.73 -31.80 14.37
C ASP A 325 -6.14 -30.71 15.28
N ALA A 326 -5.00 -30.12 14.89
CA ALA A 326 -4.39 -29.01 15.62
C ALA A 326 -5.29 -27.77 15.62
N LEU A 327 -5.92 -27.45 14.48
CA LEU A 327 -6.87 -26.34 14.39
C LEU A 327 -8.10 -26.57 15.28
N ALA A 328 -8.66 -27.78 15.27
CA ALA A 328 -9.77 -28.15 16.15
C ALA A 328 -9.39 -28.05 17.64
N THR A 329 -8.15 -28.44 17.98
CA THR A 329 -7.62 -28.32 19.35
C THR A 329 -7.51 -26.86 19.78
N VAL A 330 -7.02 -25.98 18.91
CA VAL A 330 -6.97 -24.53 19.17
C VAL A 330 -8.37 -23.96 19.37
N ILE A 331 -9.35 -24.32 18.51
CA ILE A 331 -10.74 -23.87 18.64
C ILE A 331 -11.30 -24.27 20.01
N ALA A 332 -11.13 -25.53 20.44
CA ALA A 332 -11.58 -26.00 21.74
C ALA A 332 -10.87 -25.29 22.91
N ALA A 333 -9.60 -24.94 22.78
CA ALA A 333 -8.86 -24.19 23.79
C ALA A 333 -9.35 -22.74 23.93
N VAL A 334 -9.64 -22.07 22.80
CA VAL A 334 -10.23 -20.72 22.79
C VAL A 334 -11.64 -20.75 23.39
N GLU A 335 -12.45 -21.76 23.05
CA GLU A 335 -13.79 -21.95 23.60
C GLU A 335 -13.76 -22.12 25.13
N ALA A 336 -12.89 -22.98 25.64
CA ALA A 336 -12.70 -23.16 27.08
C ALA A 336 -12.26 -21.86 27.78
N LEU A 337 -11.33 -21.11 27.17
CA LEU A 337 -10.86 -19.84 27.73
C LEU A 337 -11.96 -18.77 27.70
N ALA A 338 -12.72 -18.65 26.61
CA ALA A 338 -13.83 -17.72 26.48
C ALA A 338 -14.92 -18.02 27.54
N GLY A 339 -15.29 -19.28 27.71
CA GLY A 339 -16.24 -19.69 28.74
C GLY A 339 -15.77 -19.37 30.17
N LEU A 340 -14.48 -19.54 30.48
CA LEU A 340 -13.95 -19.11 31.77
C LEU A 340 -13.96 -17.59 31.92
N LEU A 341 -13.51 -16.84 30.91
CA LEU A 341 -13.45 -15.38 30.95
C LEU A 341 -14.86 -14.76 31.12
N GLU A 342 -15.89 -15.37 30.54
CA GLU A 342 -17.29 -14.95 30.75
C GLU A 342 -17.66 -14.91 32.24
N THR A 343 -17.29 -15.96 32.99
CA THR A 343 -17.57 -16.05 34.43
C THR A 343 -16.80 -15.01 35.26
N GLN A 344 -15.70 -14.47 34.72
CA GLN A 344 -14.83 -13.51 35.41
C GLN A 344 -15.00 -12.08 34.89
N ALA A 345 -15.77 -11.86 33.82
CA ALA A 345 -15.89 -10.58 33.13
C ALA A 345 -16.32 -9.43 34.06
N GLN A 346 -17.25 -9.70 34.98
CA GLN A 346 -17.74 -8.69 35.94
C GLN A 346 -16.71 -8.27 37.00
N ARG A 347 -15.57 -8.97 37.11
CA ARG A 347 -14.55 -8.70 38.13
C ARG A 347 -13.58 -7.59 37.73
N GLY A 348 -13.52 -7.25 36.43
CA GLY A 348 -12.69 -6.16 35.95
C GLY A 348 -12.90 -5.91 34.47
N GLU A 349 -12.87 -4.64 34.06
CA GLU A 349 -13.06 -4.21 32.67
C GLU A 349 -12.08 -4.90 31.70
N GLY A 350 -10.82 -5.11 32.13
CA GLY A 350 -9.83 -5.82 31.32
C GLY A 350 -10.19 -7.30 31.05
N LEU A 351 -10.85 -7.98 32.00
CA LEU A 351 -11.33 -9.35 31.83
C LEU A 351 -12.56 -9.42 30.92
N ASP A 352 -13.49 -8.48 31.05
CA ASP A 352 -14.63 -8.35 30.13
C ASP A 352 -14.16 -8.09 28.68
N HIS A 353 -13.18 -7.21 28.49
CA HIS A 353 -12.58 -6.98 27.17
C HIS A 353 -11.90 -8.24 26.62
N CYS A 354 -11.18 -9.00 27.46
CA CYS A 354 -10.60 -10.29 27.06
C CYS A 354 -11.68 -11.31 26.67
N TRP A 355 -12.80 -11.37 27.39
CA TRP A 355 -13.93 -12.25 27.06
C TRP A 355 -14.53 -11.92 25.69
N ARG A 356 -14.89 -10.65 25.44
CA ARG A 356 -15.45 -10.22 24.15
C ARG A 356 -14.52 -10.56 22.99
N ARG A 357 -13.21 -10.30 23.16
CA ARG A 357 -12.18 -10.62 22.17
C ARG A 357 -12.02 -12.14 21.96
N ALA A 358 -12.09 -12.95 23.01
CA ALA A 358 -12.04 -14.41 22.91
C ALA A 358 -13.24 -14.95 22.11
N SER A 359 -14.44 -14.43 22.40
CA SER A 359 -15.67 -14.80 21.70
C SER A 359 -15.64 -14.43 20.21
N GLU A 360 -15.16 -13.23 19.87
CA GLU A 360 -15.01 -12.80 18.47
C GLU A 360 -13.99 -13.66 17.70
N LEU A 361 -12.85 -13.97 18.33
CA LEU A 361 -11.83 -14.84 17.72
C LEU A 361 -12.34 -16.27 17.54
N LEU A 362 -13.11 -16.80 18.50
CA LEU A 362 -13.74 -18.11 18.39
C LEU A 362 -14.71 -18.18 17.22
N GLN A 363 -15.62 -17.20 17.11
CA GLN A 363 -16.59 -17.12 16.02
C GLN A 363 -15.90 -17.10 14.65
N ARG A 364 -14.85 -16.29 14.50
CA ARG A 364 -14.08 -16.23 13.24
C ARG A 364 -13.37 -17.55 12.91
N LEU A 365 -12.77 -18.22 13.91
CA LEU A 365 -12.13 -19.52 13.70
C LEU A 365 -13.15 -20.58 13.25
N GLN A 366 -14.32 -20.62 13.88
CA GLN A 366 -15.40 -21.54 13.53
C GLN A 366 -16.00 -21.25 12.14
N ALA A 367 -16.21 -19.97 11.80
CA ALA A 367 -16.63 -19.54 10.46
C ALA A 367 -15.61 -19.94 9.39
N TRP A 368 -14.32 -19.71 9.66
CA TRP A 368 -13.24 -20.13 8.78
C TRP A 368 -13.19 -21.65 8.61
N GLN A 369 -13.34 -22.44 9.68
CA GLN A 369 -13.30 -23.90 9.61
C GLN A 369 -14.49 -24.47 8.83
N SER A 370 -15.71 -23.98 9.10
CA SER A 370 -16.93 -24.46 8.44
C SER A 370 -17.01 -24.08 6.97
N GLY A 371 -16.48 -22.92 6.57
CA GLY A 371 -16.61 -22.42 5.21
C GLY A 371 -18.04 -22.00 4.89
N SER A 372 -18.68 -21.30 5.84
CA SER A 372 -20.08 -20.89 5.76
C SER A 372 -20.45 -20.00 4.57
N ASN A 373 -19.47 -19.43 3.86
CA ASN A 373 -19.67 -18.54 2.72
C ASN A 373 -18.90 -19.01 1.47
N GLU A 374 -19.63 -19.47 0.45
CA GLU A 374 -19.08 -19.95 -0.82
C GLU A 374 -18.46 -18.84 -1.68
N ASP A 375 -18.82 -17.57 -1.43
CA ASP A 375 -18.22 -16.42 -2.11
C ASP A 375 -16.85 -16.03 -1.53
N PHE A 376 -16.35 -16.76 -0.53
CA PHE A 376 -15.08 -16.51 0.13
C PHE A 376 -14.05 -17.62 -0.15
N VAL A 377 -12.82 -17.20 -0.43
CA VAL A 377 -11.67 -18.07 -0.58
C VAL A 377 -10.96 -18.19 0.75
N ARG A 378 -10.88 -19.40 1.29
CA ARG A 378 -10.11 -19.70 2.49
C ARG A 378 -8.68 -20.06 2.15
N TRP A 379 -7.75 -19.44 2.86
CA TRP A 379 -6.32 -19.67 2.69
C TRP A 379 -5.56 -19.32 3.97
N ALA A 380 -4.27 -19.63 4.03
CA ALA A 380 -3.43 -19.24 5.16
C ALA A 380 -2.08 -18.68 4.70
N GLU A 381 -1.53 -17.78 5.51
CA GLU A 381 -0.18 -17.24 5.36
C GLU A 381 0.67 -17.65 6.55
N THR A 382 1.82 -18.28 6.28
CA THR A 382 2.81 -18.61 7.30
C THR A 382 3.84 -17.49 7.41
N TYR A 383 4.24 -17.21 8.64
CA TYR A 383 5.37 -16.37 9.01
C TYR A 383 6.27 -17.17 9.94
N THR A 384 7.52 -16.75 10.16
CA THR A 384 8.49 -17.52 10.97
C THR A 384 7.94 -17.95 12.34
N HIS A 385 7.15 -17.10 13.00
CA HIS A 385 6.58 -17.39 14.33
C HIS A 385 5.05 -17.28 14.39
N ALA A 386 4.39 -17.03 13.26
CA ALA A 386 2.95 -16.82 13.23
C ALA A 386 2.30 -17.54 12.04
N LEU A 387 1.01 -17.79 12.17
CA LEU A 387 0.12 -18.28 11.13
C LEU A 387 -1.07 -17.35 11.10
N GLN A 388 -1.49 -16.95 9.90
CA GLN A 388 -2.71 -16.19 9.69
C GLN A 388 -3.65 -16.99 8.81
N LEU A 389 -4.86 -17.24 9.29
CA LEU A 389 -5.96 -17.84 8.54
C LEU A 389 -6.79 -16.70 7.95
N ASN A 390 -7.04 -16.77 6.66
CA ASN A 390 -7.72 -15.73 5.90
C ASN A 390 -8.92 -16.30 5.14
N ALA A 391 -10.01 -15.55 5.08
CA ALA A 391 -11.14 -15.77 4.18
C ALA A 391 -11.34 -14.49 3.37
N THR A 392 -11.13 -14.53 2.06
CA THR A 392 -11.15 -13.33 1.20
C THR A 392 -12.29 -13.41 0.18
N PRO A 393 -13.11 -12.37 -0.01
CA PRO A 393 -14.18 -12.38 -0.99
C PRO A 393 -13.65 -12.54 -2.42
N LEU A 394 -14.34 -13.36 -3.23
CA LEU A 394 -14.03 -13.59 -4.64
C LEU A 394 -14.28 -12.36 -5.50
N ALA A 395 -15.29 -11.57 -5.16
CA ALA A 395 -15.68 -10.35 -5.87
C ALA A 395 -16.02 -9.21 -4.89
N ILE A 396 -15.57 -8.00 -5.20
CA ILE A 396 -15.83 -6.79 -4.42
C ILE A 396 -16.86 -5.86 -5.07
N ALA A 397 -17.22 -6.11 -6.33
CA ALA A 397 -18.09 -5.23 -7.12
C ALA A 397 -19.42 -4.95 -6.41
N GLY A 398 -20.09 -5.98 -5.88
CA GLY A 398 -21.36 -5.82 -5.17
C GLY A 398 -21.23 -5.01 -3.87
N ILE A 399 -20.09 -5.16 -3.17
CA ILE A 399 -19.81 -4.39 -1.95
C ILE A 399 -19.62 -2.91 -2.30
N MET A 400 -18.83 -2.62 -3.33
CA MET A 400 -18.63 -1.24 -3.81
C MET A 400 -19.92 -0.60 -4.28
N GLN A 401 -20.74 -1.31 -5.05
CA GLN A 401 -22.04 -0.79 -5.51
C GLN A 401 -22.97 -0.44 -4.34
N LYS A 402 -23.05 -1.29 -3.31
CA LYS A 402 -23.82 -1.01 -2.09
C LYS A 402 -23.35 0.26 -1.39
N GLN A 403 -22.03 0.51 -1.36
CA GLN A 403 -21.47 1.71 -0.74
C GLN A 403 -21.72 2.97 -1.58
N MET A 404 -21.70 2.84 -2.91
CA MET A 404 -21.95 3.94 -3.83
C MET A 404 -23.44 4.30 -3.97
N SER A 405 -24.35 3.36 -3.68
CA SER A 405 -25.81 3.58 -3.75
C SER A 405 -26.41 4.32 -2.56
N GLY A 406 -25.60 4.65 -1.55
CA GLY A 406 -26.00 5.44 -0.39
C GLY A 406 -26.25 6.92 -0.73
N HIS A 407 -25.77 7.82 0.14
CA HIS A 407 -25.96 9.26 -0.06
C HIS A 407 -25.28 9.75 -1.34
N PRO A 408 -25.99 10.48 -2.23
CA PRO A 408 -25.43 11.01 -3.46
C PRO A 408 -24.15 11.82 -3.20
N ARG A 409 -23.05 11.41 -3.83
CA ARG A 409 -21.75 12.06 -3.77
C ARG A 409 -20.95 11.72 -5.02
N ALA A 410 -19.96 12.53 -5.34
CA ALA A 410 -19.06 12.24 -6.44
C ALA A 410 -17.99 11.22 -6.05
N TRP A 411 -17.66 10.35 -6.99
CA TRP A 411 -16.65 9.30 -6.83
C TRP A 411 -15.62 9.41 -7.94
N ILE A 412 -14.40 9.81 -7.59
CA ILE A 412 -13.32 10.05 -8.55
C ILE A 412 -12.26 8.98 -8.36
N PHE A 413 -12.04 8.14 -9.37
CA PHE A 413 -11.01 7.11 -9.40
C PHE A 413 -9.91 7.56 -10.35
N THR A 414 -8.72 7.88 -9.84
CA THR A 414 -7.62 8.34 -10.68
C THR A 414 -6.33 7.57 -10.43
N SER A 415 -5.60 7.28 -11.50
CA SER A 415 -4.31 6.59 -11.46
C SER A 415 -3.56 6.84 -12.77
N ALA A 416 -2.24 6.63 -12.75
CA ALA A 416 -1.45 6.71 -13.98
C ALA A 416 -1.70 5.53 -14.93
N THR A 417 -2.29 4.45 -14.40
CA THR A 417 -2.47 3.19 -15.11
C THR A 417 -3.76 2.51 -14.62
N LEU A 418 -4.82 2.55 -15.42
CA LEU A 418 -6.09 1.84 -15.19
C LEU A 418 -6.54 1.11 -16.44
N ALA A 419 -6.39 1.74 -17.61
CA ALA A 419 -6.81 1.22 -18.89
C ALA A 419 -5.76 0.29 -19.51
N VAL A 420 -6.25 -0.76 -20.17
CA VAL A 420 -5.46 -1.65 -21.02
C VAL A 420 -5.87 -1.38 -22.46
N GLN A 421 -4.95 -0.86 -23.28
CA GLN A 421 -5.24 -0.47 -24.68
C GLN A 421 -6.46 0.47 -24.81
N ASN A 422 -6.57 1.48 -23.94
CA ASN A 422 -7.69 2.43 -23.85
C ASN A 422 -9.01 1.89 -23.27
N ASP A 423 -9.07 0.62 -22.89
CA ASP A 423 -10.26 0.03 -22.30
C ASP A 423 -10.19 0.03 -20.75
N PHE A 424 -11.20 0.61 -20.12
CA PHE A 424 -11.40 0.63 -18.66
C PHE A 424 -12.30 -0.50 -18.16
N GLY A 425 -12.90 -1.29 -19.06
CA GLY A 425 -13.89 -2.31 -18.74
C GLY A 425 -13.43 -3.32 -17.69
N HIS A 426 -12.14 -3.69 -17.70
CA HIS A 426 -11.56 -4.56 -16.68
C HIS A 426 -11.68 -3.96 -15.26
N TYR A 427 -11.22 -2.71 -15.10
CA TYR A 427 -11.24 -2.02 -13.81
C TYR A 427 -12.68 -1.71 -13.37
N CYS A 428 -13.52 -1.23 -14.29
CA CYS A 428 -14.92 -0.93 -13.99
C CYS A 428 -15.70 -2.19 -13.60
N SER A 429 -15.47 -3.32 -14.26
CA SER A 429 -16.12 -4.59 -13.91
C SER A 429 -15.69 -5.09 -12.53
N GLU A 430 -14.39 -5.05 -12.22
CA GLU A 430 -13.86 -5.51 -10.92
C GLU A 430 -14.40 -4.67 -9.75
N MET A 431 -14.52 -3.35 -9.96
CA MET A 431 -15.01 -2.40 -8.97
C MET A 431 -16.55 -2.20 -8.99
N GLY A 432 -17.28 -2.80 -9.93
CA GLY A 432 -18.73 -2.64 -10.05
C GLY A 432 -19.21 -1.28 -10.60
N LEU A 433 -18.38 -0.57 -11.35
CA LEU A 433 -18.60 0.79 -11.85
C LEU A 433 -19.30 0.79 -13.22
N VAL A 434 -20.56 0.34 -13.28
CA VAL A 434 -21.29 0.10 -14.55
C VAL A 434 -21.53 1.37 -15.36
N ASP A 435 -21.90 2.49 -14.71
CA ASP A 435 -22.26 3.76 -15.37
C ASP A 435 -21.18 4.85 -15.23
N ALA A 436 -19.93 4.46 -14.98
CA ALA A 436 -18.87 5.43 -14.77
C ALA A 436 -18.46 6.13 -16.08
N ALA A 437 -18.39 7.46 -16.03
CA ALA A 437 -17.69 8.20 -17.07
C ALA A 437 -16.21 7.82 -17.03
N SER A 438 -15.59 7.60 -18.19
CA SER A 438 -14.17 7.28 -18.27
C SER A 438 -13.44 8.17 -19.26
N ALA A 439 -12.23 8.58 -18.89
CA ALA A 439 -11.40 9.44 -19.72
C ALA A 439 -9.92 9.12 -19.50
N ARG A 440 -9.14 9.27 -20.56
CA ARG A 440 -7.69 9.02 -20.57
C ARG A 440 -6.96 10.21 -21.14
N TRP A 441 -5.93 10.65 -20.42
CA TRP A 441 -4.99 11.67 -20.87
C TRP A 441 -3.59 11.08 -20.97
N GLU A 442 -2.99 11.27 -22.14
CA GLU A 442 -1.62 10.82 -22.39
C GLU A 442 -0.61 11.65 -21.58
N SER A 443 0.57 11.07 -21.38
CA SER A 443 1.69 11.77 -20.76
C SER A 443 2.18 12.88 -21.69
N PRO A 444 2.56 14.07 -21.16
CA PRO A 444 3.07 15.17 -21.97
C PRO A 444 4.50 14.96 -22.49
N PHE A 445 5.18 13.88 -22.07
CA PHE A 445 6.59 13.64 -22.37
C PHE A 445 6.84 13.05 -23.78
N ASP A 446 7.97 13.41 -24.37
CA ASP A 446 8.42 12.93 -25.69
C ASP A 446 9.18 11.60 -25.56
N TYR A 447 8.44 10.54 -25.21
CA TYR A 447 9.00 9.19 -25.08
C TYR A 447 9.81 8.69 -26.29
N PRO A 448 9.41 8.96 -27.55
CA PRO A 448 10.22 8.58 -28.71
C PRO A 448 11.64 9.14 -28.70
N ARG A 449 11.88 10.30 -28.07
CA ARG A 449 13.24 10.88 -27.94
C ARG A 449 13.89 10.59 -26.60
N GLN A 450 13.08 10.55 -25.53
CA GLN A 450 13.55 10.41 -24.16
C GLN A 450 13.81 8.96 -23.74
N ALA A 451 13.16 7.97 -24.35
CA ALA A 451 13.17 6.61 -23.84
C ALA A 451 13.39 5.54 -24.92
N LEU A 452 14.17 4.52 -24.54
CA LEU A 452 14.44 3.34 -25.34
C LEU A 452 14.00 2.08 -24.57
N LEU A 453 13.12 1.28 -25.16
CA LEU A 453 12.78 -0.07 -24.72
C LEU A 453 13.77 -1.06 -25.33
N TYR A 454 14.59 -1.67 -24.47
CA TYR A 454 15.55 -2.71 -24.82
C TYR A 454 15.08 -4.09 -24.33
N ALA A 455 14.98 -5.05 -25.24
CA ALA A 455 14.67 -6.45 -24.92
C ALA A 455 15.83 -7.36 -25.38
N PRO A 456 16.68 -7.86 -24.46
CA PRO A 456 17.83 -8.69 -24.81
C PRO A 456 17.47 -9.95 -25.61
N ARG A 457 18.44 -10.43 -26.38
CA ARG A 457 18.34 -11.70 -27.11
C ARG A 457 18.90 -12.86 -26.26
N ASN A 458 18.47 -14.08 -26.57
CA ASN A 458 19.05 -15.33 -26.07
C ASN A 458 19.07 -15.50 -24.54
N LEU A 459 18.15 -14.86 -23.82
CA LEU A 459 17.96 -15.15 -22.40
C LEU A 459 17.21 -16.50 -22.23
N PRO A 460 17.57 -17.29 -21.21
CA PRO A 460 16.94 -18.59 -20.95
C PRO A 460 15.49 -18.42 -20.47
N ASP A 461 14.76 -19.53 -20.30
CA ASP A 461 13.41 -19.50 -19.75
C ASP A 461 13.43 -18.86 -18.34
N PRO A 462 12.48 -17.96 -18.01
CA PRO A 462 12.42 -17.33 -16.68
C PRO A 462 12.38 -18.31 -15.49
N ASN A 463 12.02 -19.57 -15.70
CA ASN A 463 12.01 -20.58 -14.64
C ASN A 463 13.34 -21.35 -14.52
N SER A 464 14.33 -21.08 -15.36
CA SER A 464 15.64 -21.74 -15.28
C SER A 464 16.42 -21.30 -14.04
N ALA A 465 17.25 -22.21 -13.51
CA ALA A 465 18.02 -21.96 -12.29
C ALA A 465 19.12 -20.90 -12.49
N ASP A 466 19.65 -20.80 -13.71
CA ASP A 466 20.70 -19.88 -14.16
C ASP A 466 20.16 -18.54 -14.70
N TYR A 467 18.84 -18.32 -14.60
CA TYR A 467 18.21 -17.13 -15.19
C TYR A 467 18.76 -15.84 -14.59
N ALA A 468 18.97 -15.78 -13.27
CA ALA A 468 19.46 -14.56 -12.62
C ALA A 468 20.87 -14.19 -13.11
N GLU A 469 21.74 -15.17 -13.28
CA GLU A 469 23.08 -15.04 -13.84
C GLU A 469 23.04 -14.51 -15.27
N ALA A 470 22.16 -15.06 -16.11
CA ALA A 470 21.98 -14.62 -17.48
C ALA A 470 21.48 -13.17 -17.56
N VAL A 471 20.50 -12.80 -16.71
CA VAL A 471 19.99 -11.43 -16.63
C VAL A 471 21.08 -10.45 -16.19
N VAL A 472 21.84 -10.77 -15.14
CA VAL A 472 22.96 -9.91 -14.69
C VAL A 472 24.02 -9.78 -15.78
N GLY A 473 24.34 -10.88 -16.47
CA GLY A 473 25.26 -10.86 -17.61
C GLY A 473 24.79 -9.94 -18.75
N ALA A 474 23.51 -9.98 -19.10
CA ALA A 474 22.93 -9.11 -20.12
C ALA A 474 22.80 -7.64 -19.66
N ALA A 475 22.51 -7.40 -18.38
CA ALA A 475 22.36 -6.06 -17.83
C ALA A 475 23.70 -5.36 -17.58
N TRP A 476 24.78 -6.12 -17.34
CA TRP A 476 26.08 -5.56 -16.95
C TRP A 476 26.64 -4.49 -17.91
N PRO A 477 26.65 -4.69 -19.24
CA PRO A 477 27.16 -3.66 -20.15
C PRO A 477 26.31 -2.39 -20.13
N VAL A 478 24.99 -2.52 -19.93
CA VAL A 478 24.05 -1.40 -19.87
C VAL A 478 24.19 -0.64 -18.56
N LEU A 479 24.35 -1.34 -17.43
CA LEU A 479 24.63 -0.75 -16.11
C LEU A 479 25.94 0.05 -16.10
N ARG A 480 26.96 -0.43 -16.82
CA ARG A 480 28.21 0.30 -17.01
C ARG A 480 28.03 1.53 -17.88
N ALA A 481 27.30 1.40 -19.00
CA ALA A 481 27.02 2.52 -19.90
C ALA A 481 26.20 3.63 -19.23
N SER A 482 25.25 3.25 -18.35
CA SER A 482 24.47 4.20 -17.56
C SER A 482 25.24 4.77 -16.36
N GLY A 483 26.45 4.28 -16.05
CA GLY A 483 27.23 4.72 -14.89
C GLY A 483 26.55 4.40 -13.56
N GLY A 484 25.86 3.26 -13.47
CA GLY A 484 24.89 3.00 -12.42
C GLY A 484 23.56 3.70 -12.75
N ARG A 485 23.04 4.53 -11.84
CA ARG A 485 21.79 5.31 -12.04
C ARG A 485 20.63 4.40 -12.43
N ALA A 486 20.56 3.27 -11.74
CA ALA A 486 19.76 2.15 -12.18
C ALA A 486 18.84 1.64 -11.08
N PHE A 487 17.59 1.38 -11.45
CA PHE A 487 16.71 0.52 -10.69
C PHE A 487 16.68 -0.86 -11.30
N PHE A 488 17.03 -1.85 -10.47
CA PHE A 488 16.94 -3.26 -10.82
C PHE A 488 15.73 -3.86 -10.09
N LEU A 489 14.64 -4.00 -10.83
CA LEU A 489 13.35 -4.42 -10.34
C LEU A 489 13.18 -5.93 -10.53
N CYS A 490 13.25 -6.66 -9.42
CA CYS A 490 13.07 -8.10 -9.36
C CYS A 490 11.63 -8.47 -9.01
N THR A 491 11.13 -9.53 -9.64
CA THR A 491 9.80 -10.11 -9.36
C THR A 491 9.75 -10.99 -8.11
N SER A 492 10.89 -11.37 -7.53
CA SER A 492 10.95 -12.16 -6.29
C SER A 492 12.10 -11.74 -5.38
N LEU A 493 11.93 -11.93 -4.06
CA LEU A 493 12.96 -11.66 -3.07
C LEU A 493 14.20 -12.56 -3.25
N ARG A 494 14.01 -13.81 -3.72
CA ARG A 494 15.10 -14.72 -4.04
C ARG A 494 15.96 -14.18 -5.18
N ALA A 495 15.32 -13.74 -6.27
CA ALA A 495 16.03 -13.12 -7.40
C ALA A 495 16.76 -11.85 -6.96
N MET A 496 16.11 -11.01 -6.14
CA MET A 496 16.69 -9.78 -5.60
C MET A 496 18.01 -10.03 -4.85
N ARG A 497 18.02 -10.99 -3.91
CA ARG A 497 19.24 -11.37 -3.18
C ARG A 497 20.32 -11.93 -4.10
N ARG A 498 19.94 -12.79 -5.05
CA ARG A 498 20.88 -13.41 -5.98
C ARG A 498 21.52 -12.38 -6.93
N VAL A 499 20.73 -11.46 -7.46
CA VAL A 499 21.21 -10.36 -8.32
C VAL A 499 22.17 -9.45 -7.55
N HIS A 500 21.87 -9.16 -6.29
CA HIS A 500 22.76 -8.37 -5.42
C HIS A 500 24.13 -9.02 -5.25
N GLU A 501 24.18 -10.31 -4.89
CA GLU A 501 25.44 -11.06 -4.78
C GLU A 501 26.25 -11.00 -6.08
N LEU A 502 25.60 -11.31 -7.21
CA LEU A 502 26.25 -11.35 -8.52
C LEU A 502 26.81 -9.98 -8.96
N LEU A 503 26.07 -8.90 -8.69
CA LEU A 503 26.50 -7.55 -9.02
C LEU A 503 27.62 -7.06 -8.09
N ALA A 504 27.55 -7.36 -6.79
CA ALA A 504 28.63 -7.06 -5.85
C ALA A 504 29.94 -7.74 -6.28
N ASP A 505 29.89 -9.03 -6.64
CA ASP A 505 31.04 -9.76 -7.16
C ASP A 505 31.59 -9.16 -8.45
N ARG A 506 30.72 -8.62 -9.32
CA ARG A 506 31.13 -8.03 -10.60
C ARG A 506 31.76 -6.64 -10.41
N LEU A 507 31.19 -5.82 -9.54
CA LEU A 507 31.73 -4.52 -9.15
C LEU A 507 33.12 -4.65 -8.53
N ALA A 508 33.30 -5.63 -7.63
CA ALA A 508 34.59 -5.92 -7.02
C ALA A 508 35.64 -6.40 -8.05
N ARG A 509 35.25 -7.30 -8.97
CA ARG A 509 36.13 -7.81 -10.04
C ARG A 509 36.57 -6.71 -11.02
N ASP A 510 35.64 -5.85 -11.44
CA ASP A 510 35.90 -4.78 -12.41
C ASP A 510 36.43 -3.49 -11.73
N ARG A 511 36.58 -3.49 -10.39
CA ARG A 511 37.04 -2.36 -9.56
C ARG A 511 36.24 -1.07 -9.78
N LEU A 512 34.92 -1.19 -9.85
CA LEU A 512 33.99 -0.07 -10.02
C LEU A 512 33.38 0.33 -8.67
N GLU A 513 33.54 1.59 -8.29
CA GLU A 513 32.98 2.16 -7.06
C GLU A 513 31.55 2.66 -7.25
N LEU A 514 30.66 1.82 -7.79
CA LEU A 514 29.23 2.15 -7.86
C LEU A 514 28.53 1.71 -6.57
N PRO A 515 27.81 2.61 -5.88
CA PRO A 515 27.06 2.23 -4.69
C PRO A 515 25.96 1.21 -5.04
N LEU A 516 25.97 0.07 -4.36
CA LEU A 516 24.93 -0.95 -4.47
C LEU A 516 24.00 -0.83 -3.26
N LEU A 517 22.71 -0.64 -3.53
CA LEU A 517 21.68 -0.49 -2.50
C LEU A 517 20.68 -1.65 -2.62
N LEU A 518 20.36 -2.30 -1.50
CA LEU A 518 19.42 -3.42 -1.47
C LEU A 518 18.19 -3.08 -0.62
N GLN A 519 17.00 -3.33 -1.17
CA GLN A 519 15.79 -3.28 -0.38
C GLN A 519 15.86 -4.23 0.83
N GLY A 520 15.53 -3.69 2.01
CA GLY A 520 15.47 -4.43 3.27
C GLY A 520 16.61 -4.10 4.23
N GLU A 521 17.67 -3.44 3.76
CA GLU A 521 18.77 -2.98 4.62
C GLU A 521 18.39 -1.74 5.45
N GLN A 522 17.57 -0.86 4.87
CA GLN A 522 17.10 0.38 5.50
C GLN A 522 15.63 0.63 5.16
N GLY A 523 15.02 1.64 5.79
CA GLY A 523 13.68 2.09 5.43
C GLY A 523 13.61 2.54 3.96
N LYS A 524 12.47 2.33 3.30
CA LYS A 524 12.27 2.68 1.88
C LYS A 524 12.62 4.15 1.59
N ASN A 525 12.20 5.07 2.45
CA ASN A 525 12.44 6.50 2.26
C ASN A 525 13.93 6.85 2.36
N GLU A 526 14.61 6.31 3.37
CA GLU A 526 16.06 6.50 3.55
C GLU A 526 16.86 5.93 2.37
N LEU A 527 16.49 4.75 1.87
CA LEU A 527 17.08 4.15 0.67
C LEU A 527 16.94 5.06 -0.56
N LEU A 528 15.76 5.66 -0.76
CA LEU A 528 15.51 6.56 -1.88
C LEU A 528 16.23 7.90 -1.74
N GLU A 529 16.28 8.47 -0.53
CA GLU A 529 17.07 9.67 -0.26
C GLU A 529 18.56 9.43 -0.49
N ARG A 530 19.07 8.30 -0.01
CA ARG A 530 20.45 7.88 -0.24
C ARG A 530 20.73 7.68 -1.73
N PHE A 531 19.83 7.03 -2.47
CA PHE A 531 19.92 6.88 -3.92
C PHE A 531 20.02 8.24 -4.63
N ARG A 532 19.12 9.17 -4.30
CA ARG A 532 19.13 10.54 -4.86
C ARG A 532 20.41 11.29 -4.53
N ARG A 533 20.89 11.19 -3.29
CA ARG A 533 22.12 11.86 -2.83
C ARG A 533 23.37 11.31 -3.51
N LEU A 534 23.44 9.99 -3.73
CA LEU A 534 24.58 9.35 -4.38
C LEU A 534 24.60 9.63 -5.88
N GLY A 535 23.43 9.73 -6.53
CA GLY A 535 23.30 10.15 -7.92
C GLY A 535 23.82 9.16 -8.96
N ASN A 536 24.55 8.12 -8.58
CA ASN A 536 25.11 7.07 -9.45
C ASN A 536 24.86 5.64 -8.94
N ALA A 537 24.00 5.46 -7.93
CA ALA A 537 23.77 4.17 -7.29
C ALA A 537 23.01 3.18 -8.19
N ILE A 538 23.14 1.89 -7.87
CA ILE A 538 22.29 0.80 -8.37
C ILE A 538 21.40 0.37 -7.21
N LEU A 539 20.09 0.57 -7.33
CA LEU A 539 19.12 0.14 -6.32
C LEU A 539 18.41 -1.12 -6.81
N ILE A 540 18.52 -2.19 -6.03
CA ILE A 540 17.86 -3.46 -6.29
C ILE A 540 16.64 -3.57 -5.38
N GLY A 541 15.47 -3.75 -5.99
CA GLY A 541 14.20 -3.78 -5.26
C GLY A 541 13.22 -4.80 -5.83
N SER A 542 12.25 -5.17 -4.99
CA SER A 542 11.09 -6.00 -5.37
C SER A 542 9.92 -5.14 -5.86
N GLN A 543 8.73 -5.74 -6.06
CA GLN A 543 7.48 -5.06 -6.44
C GLN A 543 7.19 -3.78 -5.64
N SER A 544 7.56 -3.73 -4.36
CA SER A 544 7.35 -2.54 -3.53
C SER A 544 8.07 -1.27 -4.00
N PHE A 545 9.10 -1.38 -4.85
CA PHE A 545 9.80 -0.24 -5.48
C PHE A 545 9.25 0.12 -6.87
N TRP A 546 8.28 -0.65 -7.39
CA TRP A 546 7.61 -0.34 -8.66
C TRP A 546 6.64 0.84 -8.50
N GLU A 547 6.24 1.14 -7.27
CA GLU A 547 5.25 2.16 -6.91
C GLU A 547 5.75 3.14 -5.85
N GLY A 548 5.22 4.37 -5.88
CA GLY A 548 5.50 5.40 -4.86
C GLY A 548 6.97 5.85 -4.78
N VAL A 549 7.70 5.82 -5.91
CA VAL A 549 9.08 6.33 -6.02
C VAL A 549 9.12 7.49 -7.02
N ASP A 550 9.62 8.65 -6.60
CA ASP A 550 9.83 9.83 -7.46
C ASP A 550 11.31 10.21 -7.45
N VAL A 551 12.04 9.85 -8.51
CA VAL A 551 13.43 10.29 -8.74
C VAL A 551 13.41 11.06 -10.06
N ARG A 552 13.72 12.35 -9.99
CA ARG A 552 13.78 13.24 -11.17
C ARG A 552 15.22 13.43 -11.61
N GLY A 553 15.41 13.68 -12.90
CA GLY A 553 16.71 14.01 -13.46
C GLY A 553 17.61 12.78 -13.64
N GLU A 554 18.91 13.05 -13.83
CA GLU A 554 19.86 12.04 -14.26
C GLU A 554 20.07 10.90 -13.27
N ALA A 555 19.71 11.05 -11.99
CA ALA A 555 19.94 10.06 -10.95
C ALA A 555 19.30 8.68 -11.26
N LEU A 556 18.28 8.62 -12.12
CA LEU A 556 17.71 7.39 -12.64
C LEU A 556 17.60 7.43 -14.17
N SER A 557 18.48 6.71 -14.86
CA SER A 557 18.51 6.64 -16.32
C SER A 557 18.35 5.22 -16.87
N LEU A 558 18.32 4.20 -16.00
CA LEU A 558 18.13 2.81 -16.38
C LEU A 558 17.11 2.14 -15.45
N VAL A 559 16.10 1.50 -16.03
CA VAL A 559 15.19 0.61 -15.30
C VAL A 559 15.32 -0.78 -15.90
N VAL A 560 15.77 -1.75 -15.10
CA VAL A 560 15.86 -3.16 -15.48
C VAL A 560 14.72 -3.91 -14.81
N ILE A 561 13.90 -4.60 -15.59
CA ILE A 561 12.87 -5.52 -15.12
C ILE A 561 13.33 -6.94 -15.43
N ASP A 562 13.55 -7.75 -14.40
CA ASP A 562 14.06 -9.11 -14.58
C ASP A 562 13.07 -10.01 -15.34
N LYS A 563 11.81 -10.05 -14.90
CA LYS A 563 10.74 -10.89 -15.44
C LYS A 563 9.44 -10.11 -15.54
N LEU A 564 8.53 -10.55 -16.39
CA LEU A 564 7.16 -10.05 -16.37
C LEU A 564 6.52 -10.39 -15.01
N PRO A 565 5.91 -9.40 -14.32
CA PRO A 565 5.40 -9.52 -12.95
C PRO A 565 4.05 -10.26 -12.92
N PHE A 566 4.05 -11.50 -13.35
CA PHE A 566 2.92 -12.40 -13.12
C PHE A 566 2.81 -12.69 -11.64
N ALA A 567 1.58 -12.64 -11.12
CA ALA A 567 1.32 -13.08 -9.76
C ALA A 567 1.72 -14.57 -9.60
N PRO A 568 2.24 -14.97 -8.43
CA PRO A 568 2.65 -16.35 -8.20
C PRO A 568 1.52 -17.34 -8.49
N PRO A 569 1.79 -18.46 -9.17
CA PRO A 569 0.76 -19.47 -9.46
C PRO A 569 0.20 -20.10 -8.18
N ASP A 570 1.00 -20.13 -7.10
CA ASP A 570 0.59 -20.65 -5.80
C ASP A 570 -0.21 -19.63 -4.96
N ASP A 571 -0.52 -18.45 -5.50
CA ASP A 571 -1.40 -17.51 -4.80
C ASP A 571 -2.83 -18.10 -4.73
N PRO A 572 -3.35 -18.35 -3.52
CA PRO A 572 -4.59 -19.09 -3.35
C PRO A 572 -5.82 -18.27 -3.75
N VAL A 573 -5.80 -16.96 -3.54
CA VAL A 573 -6.90 -16.06 -3.91
C VAL A 573 -6.97 -15.93 -5.42
N LEU A 574 -5.81 -15.76 -6.07
CA LEU A 574 -5.71 -15.75 -7.52
C LEU A 574 -6.22 -17.06 -8.13
N SER A 575 -5.80 -18.20 -7.59
CA SER A 575 -6.18 -19.52 -8.09
C SER A 575 -7.69 -19.72 -8.05
N ALA A 576 -8.33 -19.38 -6.92
CA ALA A 576 -9.77 -19.47 -6.77
C ALA A 576 -10.54 -18.50 -7.70
N ARG A 577 -10.04 -17.27 -7.89
CA ARG A 577 -10.60 -16.34 -8.88
C ARG A 577 -10.50 -16.89 -10.31
N ILE A 578 -9.36 -17.47 -10.66
CA ILE A 578 -9.14 -18.12 -11.97
C ILE A 578 -10.11 -19.29 -12.16
N GLU A 579 -10.31 -20.12 -11.13
CA GLU A 579 -11.22 -21.26 -11.17
C GLU A 579 -12.68 -20.82 -11.36
N ARG A 580 -13.13 -19.80 -10.62
CA ARG A 580 -14.47 -19.20 -10.80
C ARG A 580 -14.66 -18.63 -12.20
N MET A 581 -13.69 -17.89 -12.73
CA MET A 581 -13.78 -17.38 -14.10
C MET A 581 -13.83 -18.51 -15.14
N ARG A 582 -13.08 -19.60 -14.92
CA ARG A 582 -13.12 -20.76 -15.80
C ARG A 582 -14.45 -21.51 -15.74
N SER A 583 -15.07 -21.64 -14.57
CA SER A 583 -16.40 -22.25 -14.44
C SER A 583 -17.50 -21.40 -15.11
N GLU A 584 -17.31 -20.09 -15.17
CA GLU A 584 -18.13 -19.15 -15.96
C GLU A 584 -17.83 -19.19 -17.48
N GLY A 585 -16.90 -20.03 -17.94
CA GLY A 585 -16.51 -20.14 -19.36
C GLY A 585 -15.61 -19.00 -19.86
N ARG A 586 -15.03 -18.21 -18.95
CA ARG A 586 -14.24 -17.01 -19.26
C ARG A 586 -12.75 -17.29 -19.29
N ASN A 587 -11.99 -16.43 -19.97
CA ASN A 587 -10.54 -16.59 -20.09
C ASN A 587 -9.81 -15.78 -19.01
N ALA A 588 -9.61 -16.38 -17.84
CA ALA A 588 -8.96 -15.72 -16.70
C ALA A 588 -7.55 -15.17 -17.01
N PHE A 589 -6.80 -15.81 -17.91
CA PHE A 589 -5.49 -15.31 -18.30
C PHE A 589 -5.59 -13.97 -19.04
N LEU A 590 -6.48 -13.87 -20.03
CA LEU A 590 -6.66 -12.67 -20.85
C LEU A 590 -7.47 -11.57 -20.15
N GLU A 591 -8.45 -11.95 -19.34
CA GLU A 591 -9.38 -11.03 -18.68
C GLU A 591 -8.91 -10.55 -17.32
N TYR A 592 -7.98 -11.26 -16.66
CA TYR A 592 -7.55 -10.92 -15.30
C TYR A 592 -6.03 -10.85 -15.12
N GLN A 593 -5.29 -11.92 -15.44
CA GLN A 593 -3.84 -11.94 -15.18
C GLN A 593 -3.06 -10.96 -16.07
N LEU A 594 -3.35 -10.94 -17.38
CA LEU A 594 -2.64 -10.11 -18.35
C LEU A 594 -2.85 -8.59 -18.10
N PRO A 595 -4.07 -8.08 -17.85
CA PRO A 595 -4.27 -6.68 -17.46
C PRO A 595 -3.42 -6.22 -16.28
N ARG A 596 -3.36 -7.00 -15.19
CA ARG A 596 -2.54 -6.67 -14.00
C ARG A 596 -1.05 -6.61 -14.32
N VAL A 597 -0.56 -7.55 -15.13
CA VAL A 597 0.84 -7.54 -15.60
C VAL A 597 1.13 -6.28 -16.42
N VAL A 598 0.23 -5.89 -17.32
CA VAL A 598 0.37 -4.67 -18.11
C VAL A 598 0.44 -3.43 -17.21
N ILE A 599 -0.46 -3.33 -16.23
CA ILE A 599 -0.50 -2.23 -15.27
C ILE A 599 0.81 -2.15 -14.47
N ASN A 600 1.27 -3.27 -13.91
CA ASN A 600 2.53 -3.32 -13.15
C ASN A 600 3.73 -2.91 -14.02
N VAL A 601 3.84 -3.42 -15.25
CA VAL A 601 4.93 -3.07 -16.16
C VAL A 601 4.88 -1.58 -16.54
N LYS A 602 3.69 -1.00 -16.76
CA LYS A 602 3.54 0.45 -16.95
C LYS A 602 4.01 1.24 -15.72
N GLN A 603 3.68 0.79 -14.50
CA GLN A 603 4.09 1.44 -13.26
C GLN A 603 5.61 1.43 -13.05
N GLY A 604 6.26 0.30 -13.33
CA GLY A 604 7.73 0.19 -13.34
C GLY A 604 8.37 1.07 -14.41
N ALA A 605 7.83 1.05 -15.64
CA ALA A 605 8.29 1.88 -16.74
C ALA A 605 8.14 3.38 -16.47
N GLY A 606 7.05 3.78 -15.83
CA GLY A 606 6.76 5.18 -15.46
C GLY A 606 7.72 5.75 -14.42
N ARG A 607 8.70 4.99 -13.92
CA ARG A 607 9.80 5.50 -13.08
C ARG A 607 10.91 6.14 -13.90
N LEU A 608 11.05 5.74 -15.17
CA LEU A 608 12.17 6.15 -16.02
C LEU A 608 12.12 7.62 -16.42
N ILE A 609 10.94 8.12 -16.79
CA ILE A 609 10.75 9.50 -17.28
C ILE A 609 9.78 10.23 -16.36
N ARG A 610 10.28 11.29 -15.70
CA ARG A 610 9.56 12.13 -14.72
C ARG A 610 9.59 13.61 -15.07
N ASP A 611 10.51 14.02 -15.94
CA ASP A 611 10.68 15.37 -16.45
C ASP A 611 10.87 15.37 -17.98
N GLU A 612 10.75 16.54 -18.61
CA GLU A 612 10.91 16.74 -20.05
C GLU A 612 12.37 16.60 -20.50
N THR A 613 13.32 16.74 -19.58
CA THR A 613 14.75 16.55 -19.84
C THR A 613 15.23 15.13 -19.55
N ASP A 614 14.41 14.30 -18.89
CA ASP A 614 14.82 12.97 -18.51
C ASP A 614 15.08 12.12 -19.75
N ARG A 615 16.08 11.25 -19.67
CA ARG A 615 16.40 10.32 -20.74
C ARG A 615 16.88 9.00 -20.16
N GLY A 616 16.41 7.89 -20.70
CA GLY A 616 16.83 6.60 -20.19
C GLY A 616 16.41 5.36 -20.97
N VAL A 617 16.87 4.21 -20.49
CA VAL A 617 16.60 2.90 -21.09
C VAL A 617 15.72 2.08 -20.15
N LEU A 618 14.63 1.54 -20.67
CA LEU A 618 13.84 0.49 -20.03
C LEU A 618 14.29 -0.86 -20.60
N MET A 619 14.95 -1.67 -19.78
CA MET A 619 15.40 -3.01 -20.13
C MET A 619 14.42 -4.05 -19.56
N ILE A 620 13.79 -4.85 -20.42
CA ILE A 620 12.92 -5.96 -19.99
C ILE A 620 13.57 -7.27 -20.41
N CYS A 621 13.98 -8.07 -19.42
CA CYS A 621 14.78 -9.28 -19.62
C CYS A 621 13.95 -10.55 -19.85
N ASP A 622 12.63 -10.44 -19.97
CA ASP A 622 11.76 -11.60 -20.14
C ASP A 622 11.57 -11.97 -21.62
N PRO A 623 12.03 -13.16 -22.09
CA PRO A 623 11.85 -13.59 -23.47
C PRO A 623 10.39 -13.67 -23.91
N ARG A 624 9.46 -13.88 -22.96
CA ARG A 624 8.01 -14.01 -23.24
C ARG A 624 7.42 -12.72 -23.81
N LEU A 625 8.05 -11.57 -23.56
CA LEU A 625 7.64 -10.28 -24.15
C LEU A 625 7.64 -10.32 -25.69
N ILE A 626 8.56 -11.08 -26.28
CA ILE A 626 8.71 -11.21 -27.74
C ILE A 626 8.12 -12.53 -28.23
N ALA A 627 8.38 -13.63 -27.51
CA ALA A 627 8.04 -14.98 -27.97
C ALA A 627 6.54 -15.30 -27.86
N LYS A 628 5.80 -14.68 -26.94
CA LYS A 628 4.37 -14.97 -26.72
C LYS A 628 3.48 -13.93 -27.38
N THR A 629 2.32 -14.35 -27.87
CA THR A 629 1.33 -13.48 -28.53
C THR A 629 0.86 -12.33 -27.64
N TYR A 630 0.66 -12.60 -26.34
CA TYR A 630 0.27 -11.58 -25.36
C TYR A 630 1.36 -10.53 -25.10
N GLY A 631 2.63 -10.82 -25.41
CA GLY A 631 3.73 -9.88 -25.27
C GLY A 631 3.51 -8.61 -26.10
N LYS A 632 2.86 -8.75 -27.26
CA LYS A 632 2.41 -7.62 -28.09
C LYS A 632 1.45 -6.69 -27.37
N ARG A 633 0.58 -7.22 -26.52
CA ARG A 633 -0.37 -6.41 -25.73
C ARG A 633 0.37 -5.59 -24.66
N ILE A 634 1.41 -6.16 -24.06
CA ILE A 634 2.23 -5.51 -23.02
C ILE A 634 3.00 -4.34 -23.62
N TRP A 635 3.85 -4.56 -24.63
CA TRP A 635 4.68 -3.46 -25.14
C TRP A 635 3.88 -2.39 -25.89
N ARG A 636 2.70 -2.71 -26.47
CA ARG A 636 1.79 -1.70 -27.05
C ARG A 636 1.10 -0.83 -26.00
N SER A 637 1.02 -1.31 -24.76
CA SER A 637 0.42 -0.57 -23.67
C SER A 637 1.43 0.34 -22.97
N LEU A 638 2.74 0.13 -23.18
CA LEU A 638 3.78 1.03 -22.71
C LEU A 638 3.73 2.37 -23.48
N PRO A 639 4.31 3.45 -22.91
CA PRO A 639 4.54 4.68 -23.66
C PRO A 639 5.29 4.41 -24.98
N PRO A 640 5.13 5.27 -26.00
CA PRO A 640 5.67 5.03 -27.35
C PRO A 640 7.20 5.24 -27.42
N MET A 641 7.96 4.39 -26.73
CA MET A 641 9.41 4.40 -26.72
C MET A 641 9.99 3.87 -28.05
N GLN A 642 11.22 4.29 -28.38
CA GLN A 642 12.01 3.57 -29.37
C GLN A 642 12.24 2.13 -28.91
N ARG A 643 12.40 1.19 -29.83
CA ARG A 643 12.46 -0.24 -29.52
C ARG A 643 13.67 -0.85 -30.18
N THR A 644 14.49 -1.56 -29.41
CA THR A 644 15.63 -2.31 -29.93
C THR A 644 15.80 -3.65 -29.23
N ARG A 645 16.49 -4.56 -29.92
CA ARG A 645 17.00 -5.81 -29.38
C ARG A 645 18.52 -5.89 -29.45
N GLU A 646 19.17 -4.87 -30.00
CA GLU A 646 20.61 -4.80 -30.13
C GLU A 646 21.21 -4.11 -28.91
N LEU A 647 22.22 -4.74 -28.30
CA LEU A 647 22.93 -4.16 -27.16
C LEU A 647 23.65 -2.86 -27.54
N ALA A 648 24.18 -2.79 -28.76
CA ALA A 648 24.90 -1.62 -29.25
C ALA A 648 24.03 -0.35 -29.20
N ASP A 649 22.76 -0.44 -29.61
CA ASP A 649 21.82 0.67 -29.57
C ASP A 649 21.55 1.14 -28.14
N ALA A 650 21.37 0.19 -27.20
CA ALA A 650 21.11 0.51 -25.80
C ALA A 650 22.30 1.21 -25.12
N VAL A 651 23.53 0.77 -25.43
CA VAL A 651 24.75 1.41 -24.94
C VAL A 651 24.96 2.79 -25.58
N ALA A 652 24.79 2.89 -26.91
CA ALA A 652 24.94 4.14 -27.65
C ALA A 652 23.94 5.21 -27.21
N PHE A 653 22.75 4.82 -26.76
CA PHE A 653 21.74 5.73 -26.25
C PHE A 653 22.24 6.57 -25.06
N PHE A 654 23.08 6.01 -24.19
CA PHE A 654 23.71 6.75 -23.09
C PHE A 654 24.87 7.62 -23.56
N SER A 655 25.68 7.16 -24.51
CA SER A 655 26.81 7.94 -25.06
C SER A 655 26.34 9.19 -25.80
N ALA A 656 25.26 9.10 -26.57
CA ALA A 656 24.66 10.24 -27.28
C ALA A 656 24.10 11.32 -26.32
N ALA A 657 23.89 11.00 -25.04
CA ALA A 657 23.46 11.97 -24.04
C ALA A 657 24.63 12.79 -23.47
N ALA A 658 25.80 12.15 -23.30
CA ALA A 658 27.02 12.81 -22.82
C ALA A 658 27.52 13.90 -23.79
N GLU A 659 27.36 13.70 -25.10
CA GLU A 659 27.73 14.69 -26.13
C GLU A 659 26.77 15.88 -26.21
N SER A 660 25.49 15.70 -25.82
CA SER A 660 24.49 16.79 -25.79
C SER A 660 24.54 17.62 -24.51
N ALA A 661 24.96 17.04 -23.38
CA ALA A 661 25.07 17.74 -22.09
C ALA A 661 26.36 18.57 -21.94
N GLY A 662 27.35 18.34 -22.81
CA GLY A 662 28.61 19.11 -22.86
C GLY A 662 28.61 20.31 -23.81
N ARG A 663 27.43 20.77 -24.26
CA ARG A 663 27.26 21.95 -25.13
C ARG A 663 26.51 23.08 -24.45
#